data_AF-A0A3B9LYI6-F1
#
_entry.id   AF-A0A3B9LYI6-F1
#
_cell.length_a   1.000
_cell.length_b   1.000
_cell.length_c   1.000
_cell.angle_alpha   90.00
_cell.angle_beta   90.00
_cell.angle_gamma   90.00
#
_symmetry.space_group_name_H-M   'P 1'
#
loop_
_entity.id
_entity.type
_entity.pdbx_description
1 polymer ?
#
loop_
_entity_poly.entity_id
_entity_poly.type
_entity_poly.pdbx_seq_one_letter_code
_entity_poly.pdbx_strand_id
1 'polypeptide(L)'
;MRMKRYKSRGIREPLLNAAYRSKRRVHPLLKTAAMLMPLLLLAAEGRAQSAVDGFDPGADRNVKALAVQPDGKIIVGGTFSTLGGGGTGTTTRQRIGRLNPDGTLDANFNPGANDVVDALAVQAGGKVIVGGFFTTLGGGGSGTSTRNHIGRVNPDGTLDTSFNPGANAEVTTVALQPDGKILVGGSFTTLGGGGTGTIARNRIARLNPNGTLDTTFDPGANDRISTIALQPDGKILVGGNFTTLGGGGTGTIARSCIGRLNPDGTIDTGFDPGATGRGTHPEDSTVFTIVVQTDGKIVIGGELTAAGGGTGTAFARSQIARINPDGTIDTGFDPGASNDVKGLALQPDGKILVVGDFTKLGGGGTGVTTRNLIGRLNPDGSVDSFDPGANNPAMICVAVQADGKILVGGTCSTLGGGGSGIYTRHFIGRLYPDGTLDKNFDPGANTSVRAVAAQADGKILLGGDFTTLGGGGTGIVTRNRIARVNPDGTLDTSFDPGANGEVNALAVQADGKILVAGNFTTLGGGGTGTTLRNHLGRLNPDGTLDTTFNRGANRVVLALAVQADGKILIGGNFTSLTGATSRSRIARLNPDSTPDTSFNPGANRTVRSLELQLNGKILVGGDFTALGGGGTGTTTRKRIGRLNADGTLDTSFNPAAGGAVRALALQADGKILAGGDFSSLGGSVRNFIGRLNPDGTLDTSFDPGANFSVLNLALQADGKILVAGSFTTLGGGGTGTTPRNFIGRLNTDGTPDTSFDPGANVTVRALAVETDGKILAGGDFTTLGGGGAGTTPRNFIGRLTNPAAALQELTVETDGTIVFWLRSSASPEVDRVTFELSTDGINYTALANPTRVIGGWQLTGQSLPTQENIFIRARGFYSTGESDGSGSIAESIRNAFISPP
;
A
#
# COMPACT_ATOMS: atom_id res chain seq x y z
N MET A 1 48.79 6.29 56.40
CA MET A 1 49.71 6.25 55.23
C MET A 1 49.13 5.27 54.21
N ARG A 2 48.93 5.73 52.96
CA ARG A 2 48.65 4.98 51.70
C ARG A 2 48.19 3.50 51.77
N MET A 3 46.97 3.21 51.29
CA MET A 3 46.66 2.56 50.00
C MET A 3 45.24 1.96 49.99
N LYS A 4 44.52 2.14 48.87
CA LYS A 4 43.27 1.46 48.52
C LYS A 4 43.52 -0.03 48.21
N ARG A 5 42.71 -0.94 48.76
CA ARG A 5 42.15 -2.10 48.03
C ARG A 5 41.04 -2.82 48.83
N TYR A 6 40.03 -3.23 48.05
CA TYR A 6 39.03 -4.30 48.19
C TYR A 6 37.73 -4.15 49.01
N LYS A 7 36.66 -4.42 48.26
CA LYS A 7 35.23 -4.63 48.58
C LYS A 7 35.02 -5.78 49.59
N SER A 8 33.98 -5.72 50.41
CA SER A 8 32.70 -6.42 50.15
C SER A 8 31.73 -6.44 51.35
N ARG A 9 30.45 -6.23 51.03
CA ARG A 9 29.21 -6.89 51.51
C ARG A 9 28.88 -7.03 53.01
N GLY A 10 27.60 -6.75 53.32
CA GLY A 10 26.83 -7.40 54.38
C GLY A 10 26.02 -6.41 55.20
N ILE A 11 24.79 -6.02 54.81
CA ILE A 11 23.50 -6.72 55.04
C ILE A 11 22.94 -6.53 56.46
N ARG A 12 21.64 -6.20 56.48
CA ARG A 12 20.58 -6.37 57.52
C ARG A 12 20.32 -5.23 58.51
N GLU A 13 19.24 -4.51 58.20
CA GLU A 13 18.10 -4.17 59.08
C GLU A 13 17.85 -5.20 60.22
N PRO A 14 17.18 -4.89 61.36
CA PRO A 14 15.73 -4.57 61.32
C PRO A 14 15.04 -3.90 62.56
N LEU A 15 13.71 -3.78 62.43
CA LEU A 15 12.61 -3.74 63.45
C LEU A 15 12.22 -2.38 64.06
N LEU A 16 10.96 -1.89 64.04
CA LEU A 16 9.57 -2.38 64.26
C LEU A 16 9.00 -1.89 65.62
N ASN A 17 7.89 -1.14 65.58
CA ASN A 17 6.73 -1.16 66.51
C ASN A 17 5.70 -0.09 66.01
N ALA A 18 4.53 -0.47 65.47
CA ALA A 18 3.26 -0.81 66.15
C ALA A 18 2.72 0.36 67.02
N ALA A 19 1.46 0.81 66.98
CA ALA A 19 0.21 0.44 66.32
C ALA A 19 -0.84 1.56 66.60
N TYR A 20 -1.91 1.70 65.79
CA TYR A 20 -3.34 1.62 66.21
C TYR A 20 -4.35 2.10 65.13
N ARG A 21 -5.27 1.17 64.75
CA ARG A 21 -6.71 1.25 64.34
C ARG A 21 -7.19 2.43 63.45
N SER A 22 -7.96 2.26 62.38
CA SER A 22 -9.12 1.36 62.15
C SER A 22 -9.48 1.24 60.64
N LYS A 23 -10.23 0.19 60.28
CA LYS A 23 -10.65 -0.23 58.92
C LYS A 23 -12.08 0.22 58.56
N ARG A 24 -12.33 0.25 57.23
CA ARG A 24 -13.59 0.12 56.42
C ARG A 24 -14.05 1.45 55.80
N ARG A 25 -14.42 1.56 54.51
CA ARG A 25 -14.67 0.60 53.42
C ARG A 25 -14.63 1.36 52.06
N VAL A 26 -13.87 0.83 51.10
CA VAL A 26 -14.13 0.59 49.65
C VAL A 26 -14.66 1.70 48.71
N HIS A 27 -13.78 2.12 47.77
CA HIS A 27 -14.03 2.21 46.31
C HIS A 27 -12.67 2.26 45.56
N PRO A 28 -12.39 1.42 44.52
CA PRO A 28 -11.20 1.57 43.71
C PRO A 28 -11.52 2.22 42.35
N LEU A 29 -10.91 3.38 42.11
CA LEU A 29 -10.57 3.86 40.77
C LEU A 29 -9.06 3.64 40.61
N LEU A 30 -8.68 2.76 39.70
CA LEU A 30 -7.29 2.50 39.36
C LEU A 30 -7.23 2.28 37.85
N LYS A 31 -6.68 3.27 37.13
CA LYS A 31 -5.49 3.14 36.27
C LYS A 31 -5.48 4.25 35.20
N THR A 32 -4.69 5.28 35.43
CA THR A 32 -4.04 6.07 34.38
C THR A 32 -2.60 6.35 34.82
N ALA A 33 -1.65 5.68 34.20
CA ALA A 33 -0.24 6.07 34.17
C ALA A 33 0.39 5.43 32.93
N ALA A 34 0.25 6.10 31.79
CA ALA A 34 1.06 5.83 30.60
C ALA A 34 2.35 6.66 30.71
N MET A 35 3.50 5.97 30.63
CA MET A 35 4.83 6.57 30.59
C MET A 35 5.01 7.42 29.32
N LEU A 36 5.53 8.63 29.47
CA LEU A 36 6.15 9.40 28.39
C LEU A 36 7.54 8.81 28.07
N MET A 37 7.76 8.44 26.81
CA MET A 37 9.09 8.39 26.19
C MET A 37 9.26 9.61 25.28
N PRO A 38 10.42 10.28 25.24
CA PRO A 38 10.67 11.31 24.25
C PRO A 38 11.02 10.66 22.91
N LEU A 39 10.13 10.82 21.93
CA LEU A 39 10.32 10.37 20.55
C LEU A 39 11.19 11.41 19.82
N LEU A 40 12.41 11.02 19.45
CA LEU A 40 13.24 11.79 18.53
C LEU A 40 12.64 11.64 17.12
N LEU A 41 11.89 12.64 16.65
CA LEU A 41 11.37 12.68 15.28
C LEU A 41 12.53 12.93 14.32
N LEU A 42 12.97 11.89 13.62
CA LEU A 42 13.63 12.03 12.32
C LEU A 42 12.54 12.20 11.27
N ALA A 43 12.59 13.31 10.54
CA ALA A 43 11.67 13.61 9.45
C ALA A 43 11.76 12.54 8.36
N ALA A 44 10.68 11.81 8.13
CA ALA A 44 10.52 10.99 6.94
C ALA A 44 10.04 11.91 5.81
N GLU A 45 10.85 12.05 4.77
CA GLU A 45 10.45 12.68 3.52
C GLU A 45 9.20 11.96 2.97
N GLY A 46 8.23 12.70 2.45
CA GLY A 46 7.13 12.14 1.67
C GLY A 46 7.68 11.39 0.45
N ARG A 47 7.91 10.09 0.59
CA ARG A 47 8.41 9.24 -0.49
C ARG A 47 7.30 8.97 -1.48
N ALA A 48 7.52 9.36 -2.73
CA ALA A 48 6.71 8.92 -3.84
C ALA A 48 7.26 7.60 -4.39
N GLN A 49 6.32 6.76 -4.78
CA GLN A 49 6.50 5.41 -5.32
C GLN A 49 7.35 5.41 -6.60
N SER A 50 8.19 4.39 -6.80
CA SER A 50 9.19 4.34 -7.88
C SER A 50 8.60 4.59 -9.29
N ALA A 51 9.47 5.09 -10.16
CA ALA A 51 9.22 5.84 -11.39
C ALA A 51 9.11 5.03 -12.70
N VAL A 52 9.15 3.70 -12.67
CA VAL A 52 9.17 2.90 -13.90
C VAL A 52 8.18 1.76 -13.78
N ASP A 53 7.05 1.89 -14.49
CA ASP A 53 6.08 0.86 -14.89
C ASP A 53 5.79 -0.32 -13.91
N GLY A 54 5.99 -0.12 -12.62
CA GLY A 54 5.90 -1.13 -11.57
C GLY A 54 7.08 -1.20 -10.62
N PHE A 55 7.13 -2.30 -9.88
CA PHE A 55 8.28 -2.62 -9.05
C PHE A 55 9.46 -3.01 -9.95
N ASP A 56 10.14 -2.02 -10.52
CA ASP A 56 11.46 -2.16 -11.15
C ASP A 56 12.47 -1.30 -10.40
N PRO A 57 13.06 -1.81 -9.31
CA PRO A 57 14.03 -1.07 -8.50
C PRO A 57 15.35 -0.85 -9.24
N GLY A 58 15.55 -1.45 -10.41
CA GLY A 58 16.72 -1.21 -11.24
C GLY A 58 18.03 -1.80 -10.73
N ALA A 59 18.09 -3.11 -10.57
CA ALA A 59 19.37 -3.80 -10.41
C ALA A 59 20.08 -3.85 -11.78
N ASP A 60 21.39 -3.62 -11.88
CA ASP A 60 22.09 -3.71 -13.18
C ASP A 60 22.54 -5.13 -13.56
N ARG A 61 22.43 -6.10 -12.63
CA ARG A 61 22.70 -7.53 -12.87
C ARG A 61 21.82 -8.42 -12.00
N ASN A 62 22.04 -9.72 -12.09
CA ASN A 62 21.21 -10.77 -11.48
C ASN A 62 20.91 -10.54 -10.01
N VAL A 63 19.63 -10.71 -9.65
CA VAL A 63 19.17 -10.87 -8.27
C VAL A 63 19.09 -12.36 -7.97
N LYS A 64 19.76 -12.79 -6.89
CA LYS A 64 19.88 -14.19 -6.51
C LYS A 64 19.21 -14.52 -5.17
N ALA A 65 19.07 -13.52 -4.29
CA ALA A 65 18.43 -13.70 -3.00
C ALA A 65 17.49 -12.55 -2.69
N LEU A 66 16.35 -12.89 -2.09
CA LEU A 66 15.33 -11.97 -1.62
C LEU A 66 14.95 -12.35 -0.20
N ALA A 67 14.84 -11.37 0.69
CA ALA A 67 14.28 -11.56 2.01
C ALA A 67 13.35 -10.40 2.38
N VAL A 68 12.14 -10.72 2.83
CA VAL A 68 11.11 -9.74 3.20
C VAL A 68 11.18 -9.48 4.70
N GLN A 69 11.25 -8.21 5.09
CA GLN A 69 11.19 -7.78 6.48
C GLN A 69 9.73 -7.64 6.94
N PRO A 70 9.44 -7.74 8.25
CA PRO A 70 8.07 -7.59 8.78
C PRO A 70 7.41 -6.24 8.47
N ASP A 71 8.21 -5.19 8.24
CA ASP A 71 7.72 -3.85 7.86
C ASP A 71 7.49 -3.70 6.34
N GLY A 72 7.61 -4.79 5.58
CA GLY A 72 7.44 -4.83 4.13
C GLY A 72 8.66 -4.39 3.33
N LYS A 73 9.76 -3.96 3.96
CA LYS A 73 11.01 -3.70 3.25
C LYS A 73 11.61 -4.99 2.72
N ILE A 74 12.40 -4.87 1.66
CA ILE A 74 12.92 -6.01 0.91
C ILE A 74 14.44 -5.92 0.87
N ILE A 75 15.12 -6.93 1.41
CA ILE A 75 16.58 -7.08 1.26
C ILE A 75 16.83 -7.83 -0.04
N VAL A 76 17.73 -7.29 -0.86
CA VAL A 76 18.08 -7.82 -2.18
C VAL A 76 19.56 -8.16 -2.19
N GLY A 77 19.90 -9.37 -2.61
CA GLY A 77 21.26 -9.89 -2.77
C GLY A 77 21.48 -10.45 -4.17
N GLY A 78 22.68 -10.30 -4.72
CA GLY A 78 22.99 -10.88 -6.03
C GLY A 78 24.33 -10.44 -6.61
N THR A 79 24.35 -10.21 -7.93
CA THR A 79 25.55 -9.84 -8.70
C THR A 79 25.57 -8.38 -9.17
N PHE A 80 24.57 -7.58 -8.78
CA PHE A 80 24.45 -6.18 -9.18
C PHE A 80 25.54 -5.28 -8.55
N SER A 81 25.91 -4.23 -9.25
CA SER A 81 26.75 -3.12 -8.78
C SER A 81 25.93 -1.85 -8.51
N THR A 82 24.74 -1.74 -9.10
CA THR A 82 23.81 -0.65 -8.86
C THR A 82 22.41 -1.17 -8.55
N LEU A 83 21.67 -0.38 -7.76
CA LEU A 83 20.27 -0.61 -7.41
C LEU A 83 19.62 0.75 -7.16
N GLY A 84 18.40 0.97 -7.61
CA GLY A 84 17.65 2.22 -7.49
C GLY A 84 17.59 3.02 -8.79
N GLY A 85 16.68 3.99 -8.86
CA GLY A 85 16.53 4.91 -10.00
C GLY A 85 15.39 4.56 -10.97
N GLY A 86 14.89 3.32 -10.93
CA GLY A 86 13.89 2.84 -11.87
C GLY A 86 14.51 2.56 -13.24
N GLY A 87 14.46 1.32 -13.71
CA GLY A 87 15.11 0.92 -14.97
C GLY A 87 16.59 0.55 -14.78
N THR A 88 17.51 1.03 -15.61
CA THR A 88 18.95 0.73 -15.41
C THR A 88 19.46 1.40 -14.14
N GLY A 89 19.95 0.62 -13.17
CA GLY A 89 20.29 1.12 -11.83
C GLY A 89 21.25 2.31 -11.82
N THR A 90 20.88 3.37 -11.09
CA THR A 90 21.63 4.64 -11.07
C THR A 90 22.43 4.87 -9.79
N THR A 91 22.12 4.14 -8.72
CA THR A 91 22.78 4.31 -7.42
C THR A 91 23.66 3.12 -7.10
N THR A 92 24.92 3.36 -6.72
CA THR A 92 25.86 2.30 -6.34
C THR A 92 25.35 1.51 -5.15
N ARG A 93 25.23 0.20 -5.35
CA ARG A 93 24.94 -0.82 -4.33
C ARG A 93 25.65 -2.10 -4.74
N GLN A 94 26.77 -2.38 -4.10
CA GLN A 94 27.54 -3.58 -4.45
C GLN A 94 26.92 -4.82 -3.82
N ARG A 95 26.21 -5.60 -4.64
CA ARG A 95 25.73 -6.97 -4.37
C ARG A 95 24.66 -7.12 -3.28
N ILE A 96 24.42 -6.08 -2.48
CA ILE A 96 23.40 -6.05 -1.43
C ILE A 96 22.78 -4.65 -1.29
N GLY A 97 21.47 -4.60 -1.13
CA GLY A 97 20.72 -3.37 -0.89
C GLY A 97 19.38 -3.64 -0.20
N ARG A 98 18.69 -2.56 0.18
CA ARG A 98 17.33 -2.63 0.72
C ARG A 98 16.40 -1.73 -0.07
N LEU A 99 15.22 -2.24 -0.37
CA LEU A 99 14.13 -1.53 -1.00
C LEU A 99 13.04 -1.26 0.01
N ASN A 100 12.38 -0.12 -0.14
CA ASN A 100 11.14 0.19 0.56
C ASN A 100 9.99 -0.65 -0.03
N PRO A 101 8.84 -0.74 0.65
CA PRO A 101 7.69 -1.50 0.16
C PRO A 101 7.16 -1.00 -1.20
N ASP A 102 7.51 0.21 -1.64
CA ASP A 102 7.13 0.77 -2.94
C ASP A 102 8.18 0.52 -4.06
N GLY A 103 9.25 -0.21 -3.75
CA GLY A 103 10.35 -0.51 -4.68
C GLY A 103 11.41 0.58 -4.81
N THR A 104 11.26 1.70 -4.12
CA THR A 104 12.32 2.72 -4.06
C THR A 104 13.49 2.24 -3.21
N LEU A 105 14.71 2.66 -3.56
CA LEU A 105 15.90 2.32 -2.79
C LEU A 105 15.86 2.98 -1.40
N ASP A 106 16.17 2.22 -0.36
CA ASP A 106 16.54 2.79 0.93
C ASP A 106 17.99 3.30 0.88
N ALA A 107 18.12 4.62 0.73
CA ALA A 107 19.42 5.28 0.60
C ALA A 107 20.34 5.03 1.82
N ASN A 108 19.76 4.79 3.00
CA ASN A 108 20.50 4.66 4.26
C ASN A 108 21.05 3.25 4.49
N PHE A 109 20.54 2.24 3.77
CA PHE A 109 21.01 0.87 3.89
C PHE A 109 22.03 0.55 2.77
N ASN A 110 23.31 0.62 3.10
CA ASN A 110 24.39 0.42 2.14
C ASN A 110 25.57 -0.38 2.73
N PRO A 111 25.39 -1.69 3.01
CA PRO A 111 26.48 -2.50 3.54
C PRO A 111 27.57 -2.74 2.49
N GLY A 112 27.20 -3.20 1.30
CA GLY A 112 28.14 -3.57 0.23
C GLY A 112 28.93 -4.86 0.51
N ALA A 113 29.14 -5.68 -0.52
CA ALA A 113 30.02 -6.85 -0.51
C ALA A 113 30.91 -6.86 -1.77
N ASN A 114 32.11 -7.44 -1.68
CA ASN A 114 33.05 -7.47 -2.81
C ASN A 114 32.74 -8.55 -3.85
N ASP A 115 31.90 -9.53 -3.51
CA ASP A 115 31.48 -10.58 -4.41
C ASP A 115 30.02 -10.98 -4.14
N VAL A 116 29.54 -11.99 -4.86
CA VAL A 116 28.14 -12.41 -4.89
C VAL A 116 27.56 -12.67 -3.50
N VAL A 117 26.35 -12.15 -3.27
CA VAL A 117 25.49 -12.50 -2.14
C VAL A 117 24.43 -13.47 -2.62
N ASP A 118 24.51 -14.72 -2.16
CA ASP A 118 23.65 -15.84 -2.58
C ASP A 118 22.59 -16.18 -1.53
N ALA A 119 22.77 -15.79 -0.27
CA ALA A 119 21.85 -16.11 0.81
C ALA A 119 21.58 -14.93 1.74
N LEU A 120 20.31 -14.76 2.12
CA LEU A 120 19.84 -13.73 3.02
C LEU A 120 18.84 -14.31 4.01
N ALA A 121 18.96 -13.93 5.29
CA ALA A 121 17.96 -14.24 6.30
C ALA A 121 17.77 -13.08 7.28
N VAL A 122 16.52 -12.66 7.51
CA VAL A 122 16.17 -11.53 8.38
C VAL A 122 15.88 -12.04 9.79
N GLN A 123 16.69 -11.63 10.77
CA GLN A 123 16.48 -11.96 12.18
C GLN A 123 15.41 -11.05 12.82
N ALA A 124 14.83 -11.53 13.92
CA ALA A 124 14.05 -10.68 14.82
C ALA A 124 14.86 -9.43 15.23
N GLY A 125 14.24 -8.26 15.17
CA GLY A 125 14.91 -6.97 15.38
C GLY A 125 15.57 -6.36 14.13
N GLY A 126 15.41 -6.97 12.95
CA GLY A 126 15.73 -6.35 11.66
C GLY A 126 17.20 -6.47 11.22
N LYS A 127 18.04 -7.20 11.98
CA LYS A 127 19.38 -7.59 11.53
C LYS A 127 19.29 -8.61 10.39
N VAL A 128 20.26 -8.62 9.50
CA VAL A 128 20.26 -9.51 8.32
C VAL A 128 21.53 -10.34 8.31
N ILE A 129 21.38 -11.67 8.26
CA ILE A 129 22.49 -12.59 7.96
C ILE A 129 22.70 -12.61 6.45
N VAL A 130 23.96 -12.52 6.04
CA VAL A 130 24.38 -12.45 4.64
C VAL A 130 25.37 -13.59 4.39
N GLY A 131 25.11 -14.42 3.39
CA GLY A 131 25.97 -15.50 2.92
C GLY A 131 26.27 -15.40 1.43
N GLY A 132 27.45 -15.83 1.01
CA GLY A 132 27.80 -15.87 -0.42
C GLY A 132 29.27 -16.13 -0.70
N PHE A 133 29.75 -15.63 -1.83
CA PHE A 133 31.12 -15.77 -2.33
C PHE A 133 32.06 -14.67 -1.81
N PHE A 134 31.51 -13.63 -1.20
CA PHE A 134 32.28 -12.48 -0.71
C PHE A 134 33.31 -12.85 0.36
N THR A 135 34.40 -12.09 0.40
CA THR A 135 35.42 -12.14 1.46
C THR A 135 35.45 -10.86 2.29
N THR A 136 34.70 -9.84 1.86
CA THR A 136 34.50 -8.60 2.61
C THR A 136 33.03 -8.14 2.55
N LEU A 137 32.58 -7.51 3.64
CA LEU A 137 31.22 -7.01 3.83
C LEU A 137 31.28 -5.70 4.64
N GLY A 138 30.38 -4.76 4.35
CA GLY A 138 30.33 -3.47 5.06
C GLY A 138 31.20 -2.38 4.41
N GLY A 139 31.24 -1.19 4.99
CA GLY A 139 32.07 -0.09 4.50
C GLY A 139 31.38 0.89 3.54
N GLY A 140 30.05 1.05 3.67
CA GLY A 140 29.33 2.06 2.88
C GLY A 140 29.22 1.70 1.41
N GLY A 141 29.07 0.42 1.10
CA GLY A 141 28.75 -0.04 -0.24
C GLY A 141 29.91 -0.61 -1.05
N SER A 142 31.11 -0.78 -0.50
CA SER A 142 32.26 -1.34 -1.22
C SER A 142 32.76 -2.68 -0.67
N GLY A 143 32.29 -3.15 0.48
CA GLY A 143 32.79 -4.37 1.11
C GLY A 143 34.24 -4.19 1.56
N THR A 144 34.49 -3.53 2.70
CA THR A 144 35.87 -3.23 3.15
C THR A 144 36.33 -4.03 4.36
N SER A 145 35.41 -4.57 5.15
CA SER A 145 35.75 -5.33 6.35
C SER A 145 35.77 -6.82 6.04
N THR A 146 36.82 -7.53 6.43
CA THR A 146 36.94 -8.97 6.21
C THR A 146 35.79 -9.73 6.86
N ARG A 147 35.04 -10.46 6.02
CA ARG A 147 33.97 -11.37 6.38
C ARG A 147 33.97 -12.49 5.34
N ASN A 148 34.57 -13.61 5.69
CA ASN A 148 34.75 -14.73 4.77
C ASN A 148 33.42 -15.49 4.63
N HIS A 149 32.73 -15.25 3.52
CA HIS A 149 31.53 -15.94 3.03
C HIS A 149 30.27 -15.81 3.87
N ILE A 150 30.36 -15.28 5.09
CA ILE A 150 29.24 -15.08 5.99
C ILE A 150 29.46 -13.88 6.91
N GLY A 151 28.40 -13.07 7.09
CA GLY A 151 28.39 -11.92 7.98
C GLY A 151 26.98 -11.53 8.42
N ARG A 152 26.89 -10.49 9.24
CA ARG A 152 25.63 -9.92 9.69
C ARG A 152 25.66 -8.39 9.58
N VAL A 153 24.56 -7.80 9.14
CA VAL A 153 24.38 -6.35 9.05
C VAL A 153 23.24 -5.90 9.96
N ASN A 154 23.36 -4.69 10.49
CA ASN A 154 22.40 -4.04 11.37
C ASN A 154 21.23 -3.43 10.57
N PRO A 155 20.11 -3.07 11.23
CA PRO A 155 18.96 -2.47 10.55
C PRO A 155 19.26 -1.16 9.82
N ASP A 156 20.32 -0.45 10.20
CA ASP A 156 20.82 0.77 9.56
C ASP A 156 21.79 0.50 8.39
N GLY A 157 22.05 -0.77 8.05
CA GLY A 157 22.97 -1.17 6.99
C GLY A 157 24.45 -1.19 7.38
N THR A 158 24.80 -0.87 8.62
CA THR A 158 26.17 -1.02 9.12
C THR A 158 26.50 -2.49 9.39
N LEU A 159 27.79 -2.85 9.33
CA LEU A 159 28.25 -4.20 9.67
C LEU A 159 28.11 -4.46 11.18
N ASP A 160 27.58 -5.62 11.57
CA ASP A 160 27.68 -6.11 12.94
C ASP A 160 29.07 -6.70 13.16
N THR A 161 29.95 -5.90 13.75
CA THR A 161 31.36 -6.28 13.96
C THR A 161 31.53 -7.43 14.95
N SER A 162 30.53 -7.68 15.81
CA SER A 162 30.56 -8.77 16.80
C SER A 162 30.27 -10.14 16.20
N PHE A 163 29.70 -10.20 14.99
CA PHE A 163 29.36 -11.43 14.29
C PHE A 163 30.41 -11.73 13.21
N ASN A 164 31.30 -12.68 13.49
CA ASN A 164 32.36 -13.10 12.57
C ASN A 164 32.63 -14.61 12.63
N PRO A 165 31.72 -15.46 12.10
CA PRO A 165 31.92 -16.90 12.07
C PRO A 165 33.09 -17.29 11.16
N GLY A 166 33.10 -16.82 9.91
CA GLY A 166 34.09 -17.14 8.88
C GLY A 166 34.03 -18.58 8.39
N ALA A 167 33.88 -18.77 7.08
CA ALA A 167 34.02 -20.06 6.41
C ALA A 167 35.19 -20.02 5.42
N ASN A 168 35.69 -21.17 4.98
CA ASN A 168 36.77 -21.25 3.97
C ASN A 168 36.28 -21.34 2.52
N ALA A 169 34.98 -21.49 2.31
CA ALA A 169 34.33 -21.47 1.00
C ALA A 169 32.91 -20.91 1.14
N GLU A 170 32.21 -20.80 0.01
CA GLU A 170 30.93 -20.11 -0.09
C GLU A 170 29.84 -20.69 0.82
N VAL A 171 29.02 -19.79 1.35
CA VAL A 171 27.76 -20.09 2.05
C VAL A 171 26.61 -19.78 1.11
N THR A 172 25.83 -20.79 0.78
CA THR A 172 24.83 -20.77 -0.30
C THR A 172 23.41 -20.73 0.25
N THR A 173 23.23 -21.10 1.53
CA THR A 173 21.93 -21.10 2.19
C THR A 173 22.07 -20.78 3.69
N VAL A 174 21.07 -20.09 4.22
CA VAL A 174 20.98 -19.71 5.62
C VAL A 174 19.53 -19.85 6.07
N ALA A 175 19.31 -20.51 7.22
CA ALA A 175 18.00 -20.61 7.85
C ALA A 175 18.07 -20.22 9.34
N LEU A 176 17.01 -19.59 9.85
CA LEU A 176 16.94 -19.14 11.24
C LEU A 176 16.05 -20.07 12.06
N GLN A 177 16.56 -20.54 13.19
CA GLN A 177 15.78 -21.31 14.15
C GLN A 177 15.01 -20.39 15.11
N PRO A 178 13.87 -20.85 15.67
CA PRO A 178 13.08 -20.05 16.61
C PRO A 178 13.83 -19.61 17.88
N ASP A 179 14.85 -20.37 18.29
CA ASP A 179 15.72 -20.05 19.43
C ASP A 179 16.82 -19.02 19.10
N GLY A 180 16.84 -18.50 17.87
CA GLY A 180 17.80 -17.52 17.38
C GLY A 180 19.11 -18.13 16.87
N LYS A 181 19.29 -19.45 16.90
CA LYS A 181 20.41 -20.12 16.22
C LYS A 181 20.26 -20.03 14.70
N ILE A 182 21.38 -20.17 14.01
CA ILE A 182 21.48 -19.95 12.57
C ILE A 182 22.06 -21.20 11.93
N LEU A 183 21.32 -21.83 11.03
CA LEU A 183 21.82 -22.94 10.21
C LEU A 183 22.42 -22.39 8.93
N VAL A 184 23.56 -22.96 8.53
CA VAL A 184 24.30 -22.54 7.34
C VAL A 184 24.71 -23.77 6.53
N GLY A 185 24.56 -23.65 5.21
CA GLY A 185 24.96 -24.66 4.24
C GLY A 185 25.78 -24.06 3.10
N GLY A 186 26.66 -24.85 2.50
CA GLY A 186 27.53 -24.40 1.41
C GLY A 186 28.53 -25.45 0.97
N SER A 187 29.67 -25.01 0.44
CA SER A 187 30.78 -25.87 0.00
C SER A 187 31.97 -25.88 0.97
N PHE A 188 31.84 -25.19 2.11
CA PHE A 188 32.91 -25.07 3.10
C PHE A 188 33.27 -26.42 3.73
N THR A 189 34.55 -26.58 4.08
CA THR A 189 35.07 -27.73 4.84
C THR A 189 35.54 -27.32 6.24
N THR A 190 35.58 -26.01 6.50
CA THR A 190 35.86 -25.44 7.81
C THR A 190 35.03 -24.19 8.08
N LEU A 191 34.62 -23.99 9.33
CA LEU A 191 33.82 -22.84 9.77
C LEU A 191 34.12 -22.48 11.23
N GLY A 192 34.20 -21.19 11.57
CA GLY A 192 34.46 -20.73 12.94
C GLY A 192 35.89 -20.24 13.16
N GLY A 193 36.35 -20.23 14.42
CA GLY A 193 37.70 -19.74 14.75
C GLY A 193 37.84 -18.22 14.67
N GLY A 194 36.77 -17.47 14.98
CA GLY A 194 36.79 -16.01 15.03
C GLY A 194 36.96 -15.34 13.66
N GLY A 195 36.41 -15.94 12.61
CA GLY A 195 36.49 -15.43 11.24
C GLY A 195 37.56 -16.09 10.37
N THR A 196 38.39 -16.96 10.95
CA THR A 196 39.49 -17.65 10.25
C THR A 196 39.06 -18.90 9.49
N GLY A 197 37.89 -19.46 9.80
CA GLY A 197 37.39 -20.69 9.18
C GLY A 197 38.31 -21.87 9.40
N THR A 198 38.65 -22.21 10.65
CA THR A 198 39.67 -23.22 10.96
C THR A 198 39.14 -24.50 11.62
N ILE A 199 37.91 -24.49 12.14
CA ILE A 199 37.31 -25.67 12.76
C ILE A 199 36.68 -26.52 11.65
N ALA A 200 37.08 -27.81 11.56
CA ALA A 200 36.55 -28.75 10.58
C ALA A 200 35.02 -28.82 10.66
N ARG A 201 34.34 -28.57 9.55
CA ARG A 201 32.88 -28.55 9.42
C ARG A 201 32.52 -28.75 7.95
N ASN A 202 31.99 -29.92 7.62
CA ASN A 202 31.79 -30.30 6.24
C ASN A 202 30.39 -29.89 5.74
N ARG A 203 30.33 -28.79 4.98
CA ARG A 203 29.19 -28.23 4.23
C ARG A 203 27.95 -27.80 4.99
N ILE A 204 27.77 -28.23 6.24
CA ILE A 204 26.62 -27.87 7.08
C ILE A 204 27.06 -27.59 8.51
N ALA A 205 26.53 -26.51 9.08
CA ALA A 205 26.84 -26.12 10.45
C ALA A 205 25.67 -25.37 11.10
N ARG A 206 25.76 -25.24 12.43
CA ARG A 206 24.90 -24.37 13.24
C ARG A 206 25.75 -23.34 13.97
N LEU A 207 25.30 -22.10 13.96
CA LEU A 207 25.88 -20.98 14.71
C LEU A 207 24.93 -20.60 15.85
N ASN A 208 25.52 -20.17 16.95
CA ASN A 208 24.83 -19.50 18.03
C ASN A 208 24.41 -18.08 17.60
N PRO A 209 23.47 -17.42 18.31
CA PRO A 209 23.02 -16.07 17.96
C PRO A 209 24.14 -15.00 17.90
N ASN A 210 25.25 -15.23 18.60
CA ASN A 210 26.44 -14.37 18.59
C ASN A 210 27.42 -14.67 17.45
N GLY A 211 27.15 -15.69 16.63
CA GLY A 211 28.01 -16.09 15.51
C GLY A 211 29.12 -17.08 15.85
N THR A 212 29.21 -17.57 17.09
CA THR A 212 30.12 -18.67 17.40
C THR A 212 29.56 -19.99 16.87
N LEU A 213 30.43 -20.88 16.41
CA LEU A 213 30.03 -22.23 15.99
C LEU A 213 29.44 -23.00 17.18
N ASP A 214 28.30 -23.64 16.98
CA ASP A 214 27.78 -24.65 17.89
C ASP A 214 28.48 -25.98 17.61
N THR A 215 29.40 -26.37 18.48
CA THR A 215 30.21 -27.58 18.30
C THR A 215 29.44 -28.87 18.56
N THR A 216 28.23 -28.81 19.11
CA THR A 216 27.41 -30.00 19.40
C THR A 216 26.64 -30.51 18.19
N PHE A 217 26.52 -29.71 17.13
CA PHE A 217 25.71 -30.01 15.95
C PHE A 217 26.59 -30.42 14.76
N ASP A 218 27.10 -31.65 14.66
CA ASP A 218 28.03 -32.04 13.58
C ASP A 218 27.51 -33.14 12.63
N PRO A 219 26.65 -32.78 11.66
CA PRO A 219 26.13 -33.75 10.70
C PRO A 219 27.19 -34.15 9.67
N GLY A 220 27.73 -33.16 8.94
CA GLY A 220 28.63 -33.37 7.81
C GLY A 220 27.93 -33.91 6.55
N ALA A 221 28.38 -33.48 5.38
CA ALA A 221 28.01 -34.02 4.06
C ALA A 221 29.25 -34.16 3.17
N ASN A 222 29.19 -35.02 2.14
CA ASN A 222 30.31 -35.19 1.21
C ASN A 222 30.32 -34.21 0.03
N ASP A 223 29.22 -33.48 -0.21
CA ASP A 223 29.16 -32.45 -1.25
C ASP A 223 28.28 -31.26 -0.83
N ARG A 224 28.24 -30.23 -1.69
CA ARG A 224 27.59 -28.94 -1.48
C ARG A 224 26.15 -29.08 -0.98
N ILE A 225 25.84 -28.32 0.08
CA ILE A 225 24.46 -28.03 0.48
C ILE A 225 23.98 -26.80 -0.29
N SER A 226 22.81 -26.91 -0.91
CA SER A 226 22.20 -25.83 -1.70
C SER A 226 21.00 -25.19 -0.99
N THR A 227 20.32 -25.91 -0.10
CA THR A 227 19.14 -25.40 0.60
C THR A 227 18.93 -26.07 1.96
N ILE A 228 18.41 -25.32 2.92
CA ILE A 228 18.00 -25.80 4.24
C ILE A 228 16.58 -25.27 4.53
N ALA A 229 15.71 -26.15 5.02
CA ALA A 229 14.37 -25.79 5.50
C ALA A 229 14.11 -26.36 6.89
N LEU A 230 13.31 -25.65 7.68
CA LEU A 230 12.92 -26.07 9.03
C LEU A 230 11.51 -26.64 9.04
N GLN A 231 11.33 -27.73 9.78
CA GLN A 231 10.01 -28.26 10.10
C GLN A 231 9.52 -27.71 11.46
N PRO A 232 8.20 -27.64 11.70
CA PRO A 232 7.63 -27.12 12.96
C PRO A 232 8.06 -27.91 14.22
N ASP A 233 8.43 -29.18 14.07
CA ASP A 233 8.94 -30.05 15.14
C ASP A 233 10.44 -29.81 15.47
N GLY A 234 11.08 -28.88 14.76
CA GLY A 234 12.50 -28.55 14.93
C GLY A 234 13.45 -29.42 14.12
N LYS A 235 12.96 -30.40 13.35
CA LYS A 235 13.79 -31.15 12.39
C LYS A 235 14.22 -30.26 11.23
N ILE A 236 15.33 -30.66 10.61
CA ILE A 236 16.04 -29.85 9.62
C ILE A 236 16.12 -30.64 8.33
N LEU A 237 15.54 -30.11 7.25
CA LEU A 237 15.64 -30.66 5.91
C LEU A 237 16.83 -30.05 5.19
N VAL A 238 17.59 -30.88 4.49
CA VAL A 238 18.84 -30.50 3.83
C VAL A 238 18.80 -31.00 2.38
N GLY A 239 19.00 -30.10 1.42
CA GLY A 239 19.04 -30.40 -0.01
C GLY A 239 20.35 -29.95 -0.66
N GLY A 240 20.86 -30.71 -1.62
CA GLY A 240 22.11 -30.41 -2.33
C GLY A 240 22.54 -31.51 -3.29
N ASN A 241 23.85 -31.61 -3.51
CA ASN A 241 24.49 -32.55 -4.46
C ASN A 241 25.10 -33.77 -3.76
N PHE A 242 24.94 -33.86 -2.44
CA PHE A 242 25.57 -34.88 -1.63
C PHE A 242 24.99 -36.27 -1.90
N THR A 243 25.83 -37.30 -1.76
CA THR A 243 25.42 -38.72 -1.78
C THR A 243 25.48 -39.34 -0.39
N THR A 244 26.01 -38.61 0.59
CA THR A 244 26.03 -38.99 2.00
C THR A 244 25.81 -37.78 2.93
N LEU A 245 25.10 -38.01 4.03
CA LEU A 245 24.76 -37.00 5.03
C LEU A 245 24.75 -37.62 6.44
N GLY A 246 25.41 -36.99 7.41
CA GLY A 246 25.50 -37.49 8.78
C GLY A 246 26.78 -38.30 9.05
N GLY A 247 26.84 -39.00 10.18
CA GLY A 247 28.03 -39.74 10.60
C GLY A 247 29.03 -38.92 11.42
N GLY A 248 28.54 -37.96 12.22
CA GLY A 248 29.35 -37.21 13.18
C GLY A 248 30.43 -36.35 12.52
N GLY A 249 30.04 -35.58 11.50
CA GLY A 249 30.92 -34.65 10.78
C GLY A 249 31.61 -35.26 9.56
N THR A 250 31.56 -36.58 9.40
CA THR A 250 32.25 -37.29 8.30
C THR A 250 31.45 -37.35 7.00
N GLY A 251 30.12 -37.23 7.04
CA GLY A 251 29.28 -37.36 5.86
C GLY A 251 29.36 -38.76 5.25
N THR A 252 29.02 -39.81 6.00
CA THR A 252 29.23 -41.22 5.55
C THR A 252 27.96 -42.05 5.39
N ILE A 253 26.83 -41.59 5.93
CA ILE A 253 25.56 -42.32 5.82
C ILE A 253 24.94 -42.00 4.46
N ALA A 254 24.68 -43.04 3.65
CA ALA A 254 24.13 -42.90 2.30
C ALA A 254 22.81 -42.11 2.33
N ARG A 255 22.78 -40.98 1.64
CA ARG A 255 21.62 -40.09 1.49
C ARG A 255 21.83 -39.29 0.21
N SER A 256 21.03 -39.55 -0.81
CA SER A 256 21.19 -38.86 -2.10
C SER A 256 20.34 -37.61 -2.15
N CYS A 257 21.01 -36.46 -2.23
CA CYS A 257 20.52 -35.11 -2.52
C CYS A 257 19.51 -34.48 -1.54
N ILE A 258 18.80 -35.28 -0.75
CA ILE A 258 17.81 -34.85 0.23
C ILE A 258 17.90 -35.72 1.49
N GLY A 259 17.92 -35.07 2.64
CA GLY A 259 17.93 -35.76 3.93
C GLY A 259 17.31 -34.91 5.04
N ARG A 260 17.06 -35.57 6.18
CA ARG A 260 16.51 -34.93 7.37
C ARG A 260 17.40 -35.19 8.57
N LEU A 261 17.69 -34.13 9.32
CA LEU A 261 18.43 -34.17 10.57
C LEU A 261 17.48 -33.90 11.74
N ASN A 262 17.78 -34.54 12.87
CA ASN A 262 17.18 -34.22 14.16
C ASN A 262 17.71 -32.86 14.66
N PRO A 263 17.04 -32.23 15.65
CA PRO A 263 17.48 -30.96 16.21
C PRO A 263 18.90 -30.96 16.79
N ASP A 264 19.44 -32.12 17.14
CA ASP A 264 20.81 -32.29 17.64
C ASP A 264 21.85 -32.47 16.52
N GLY A 265 21.44 -32.60 15.26
CA GLY A 265 22.30 -32.80 14.10
C GLY A 265 22.58 -34.26 13.75
N THR A 266 22.01 -35.22 14.48
CA THR A 266 22.01 -36.62 14.07
C THR A 266 21.08 -36.84 12.88
N ILE A 267 21.38 -37.82 12.03
CA ILE A 267 20.52 -38.16 10.88
C ILE A 267 19.21 -38.79 11.35
N ASP A 268 18.09 -38.41 10.74
CA ASP A 268 16.82 -39.15 10.87
C ASP A 268 16.89 -40.38 9.96
N THR A 269 17.24 -41.53 10.54
CA THR A 269 17.42 -42.76 9.76
C THR A 269 16.13 -43.27 9.13
N GLY A 270 14.97 -42.87 9.64
CA GLY A 270 13.66 -43.20 9.09
C GLY A 270 13.26 -42.36 7.87
N PHE A 271 14.01 -41.30 7.55
CA PHE A 271 13.74 -40.43 6.42
C PHE A 271 14.84 -40.57 5.35
N ASP A 272 14.55 -41.35 4.32
CA ASP A 272 15.46 -41.59 3.20
C ASP A 272 14.72 -41.62 1.85
N PRO A 273 14.20 -40.47 1.41
CA PRO A 273 13.49 -40.38 0.14
C PRO A 273 14.44 -40.66 -1.03
N GLY A 274 15.66 -40.11 -1.01
CA GLY A 274 16.57 -40.15 -2.14
C GLY A 274 16.07 -39.37 -3.36
N ALA A 275 17.01 -38.88 -4.18
CA ALA A 275 16.72 -38.32 -5.49
C ALA A 275 17.89 -38.53 -6.45
N THR A 276 17.60 -38.51 -7.76
CA THR A 276 18.59 -38.64 -8.84
C THR A 276 18.26 -37.67 -9.98
N GLY A 277 19.27 -37.32 -10.79
CA GLY A 277 19.26 -36.24 -11.79
C GLY A 277 19.59 -36.71 -13.21
N ARG A 278 19.97 -35.78 -14.10
CA ARG A 278 20.08 -36.04 -15.56
C ARG A 278 21.38 -36.74 -15.99
N GLY A 279 22.38 -36.84 -15.12
CA GLY A 279 23.64 -37.51 -15.44
C GLY A 279 23.67 -39.00 -15.07
N THR A 280 24.76 -39.67 -15.46
CA THR A 280 24.97 -41.10 -15.15
C THR A 280 25.57 -41.31 -13.76
N HIS A 281 25.93 -40.23 -13.06
CA HIS A 281 26.45 -40.28 -11.71
C HIS A 281 25.50 -39.62 -10.70
N PRO A 282 25.37 -40.15 -9.47
CA PRO A 282 24.54 -39.55 -8.42
C PRO A 282 24.89 -38.09 -8.09
N GLU A 283 26.14 -37.65 -8.33
CA GLU A 283 26.60 -36.27 -8.17
C GLU A 283 26.06 -35.27 -9.22
N ASP A 284 25.46 -35.75 -10.30
CA ASP A 284 24.85 -34.92 -11.36
C ASP A 284 23.39 -34.50 -11.03
N SER A 285 23.04 -34.52 -9.75
CA SER A 285 21.67 -34.34 -9.24
C SER A 285 21.67 -33.33 -8.12
N THR A 286 20.96 -32.21 -8.29
CA THR A 286 20.93 -31.13 -7.30
C THR A 286 19.51 -30.86 -6.82
N VAL A 287 19.26 -30.91 -5.51
CA VAL A 287 18.08 -30.28 -4.91
C VAL A 287 18.41 -28.81 -4.62
N PHE A 288 17.87 -27.89 -5.43
CA PHE A 288 18.11 -26.45 -5.28
C PHE A 288 17.24 -25.80 -4.22
N THR A 289 16.03 -26.32 -3.98
CA THR A 289 15.04 -25.64 -3.13
C THR A 289 14.10 -26.64 -2.44
N ILE A 290 13.69 -26.30 -1.22
CA ILE A 290 12.76 -27.07 -0.40
C ILE A 290 11.74 -26.11 0.22
N VAL A 291 10.47 -26.48 0.21
CA VAL A 291 9.42 -25.84 1.01
C VAL A 291 8.61 -26.88 1.77
N VAL A 292 8.20 -26.52 3.00
CA VAL A 292 7.38 -27.38 3.87
C VAL A 292 5.95 -26.84 3.86
N GLN A 293 4.99 -27.69 3.47
CA GLN A 293 3.57 -27.37 3.49
C GLN A 293 3.03 -27.41 4.93
N THR A 294 1.88 -26.78 5.16
CA THR A 294 1.24 -26.71 6.48
C THR A 294 0.79 -28.07 7.02
N ASP A 295 0.55 -29.05 6.14
CA ASP A 295 0.26 -30.44 6.48
C ASP A 295 1.53 -31.29 6.75
N GLY A 296 2.71 -30.67 6.70
CA GLY A 296 4.00 -31.32 6.92
C GLY A 296 4.60 -32.01 5.70
N LYS A 297 3.90 -32.06 4.55
CA LYS A 297 4.50 -32.56 3.30
C LYS A 297 5.59 -31.61 2.80
N ILE A 298 6.54 -32.16 2.06
CA ILE A 298 7.78 -31.48 1.67
C ILE A 298 7.85 -31.46 0.16
N VAL A 299 7.91 -30.26 -0.43
CA VAL A 299 8.07 -30.10 -1.88
C VAL A 299 9.51 -29.72 -2.18
N ILE A 300 10.13 -30.44 -3.12
CA ILE A 300 11.50 -30.22 -3.56
C ILE A 300 11.53 -29.84 -5.04
N GLY A 301 12.46 -28.96 -5.38
CA GLY A 301 12.75 -28.53 -6.75
C GLY A 301 14.24 -28.63 -7.03
N GLY A 302 14.61 -29.02 -8.24
CA GLY A 302 16.00 -29.30 -8.56
C GLY A 302 16.27 -29.71 -10.00
N GLU A 303 17.45 -30.30 -10.18
CA GLU A 303 17.88 -31.13 -11.31
C GLU A 303 17.53 -32.60 -11.00
N LEU A 304 16.23 -32.93 -11.02
CA LEU A 304 15.66 -34.22 -10.68
C LEU A 304 15.13 -34.93 -11.94
N THR A 305 15.49 -36.20 -12.13
CA THR A 305 14.86 -37.15 -13.06
C THR A 305 14.05 -38.21 -12.33
N ALA A 306 14.35 -38.46 -11.06
CA ALA A 306 13.56 -39.31 -10.19
C ALA A 306 13.67 -38.86 -8.72
N ALA A 307 12.66 -39.22 -7.93
CA ALA A 307 12.67 -39.16 -6.47
C ALA A 307 12.27 -40.53 -5.92
N GLY A 308 12.84 -40.95 -4.80
CA GLY A 308 12.78 -42.35 -4.35
C GLY A 308 14.12 -43.06 -4.55
N GLY A 309 14.22 -44.32 -4.14
CA GLY A 309 15.41 -45.16 -4.36
C GLY A 309 16.39 -45.25 -3.19
N GLY A 310 16.21 -44.48 -2.10
CA GLY A 310 17.01 -44.62 -0.87
C GLY A 310 16.79 -45.98 -0.20
N THR A 311 15.57 -46.20 0.31
CA THR A 311 15.15 -47.49 0.91
C THR A 311 13.98 -48.17 0.19
N GLY A 312 13.49 -47.58 -0.90
CA GLY A 312 12.27 -48.01 -1.60
C GLY A 312 12.33 -47.82 -3.11
N THR A 313 11.16 -47.85 -3.77
CA THR A 313 11.04 -47.69 -5.22
C THR A 313 11.36 -46.26 -5.65
N ALA A 314 12.14 -46.10 -6.73
CA ALA A 314 12.33 -44.81 -7.39
C ALA A 314 11.15 -44.50 -8.32
N PHE A 315 10.69 -43.25 -8.30
CA PHE A 315 9.62 -42.74 -9.15
C PHE A 315 10.18 -41.67 -10.08
N ALA A 316 9.88 -41.79 -11.37
CA ALA A 316 10.25 -40.74 -12.33
C ALA A 316 9.60 -39.41 -11.92
N ARG A 317 10.41 -38.35 -11.88
CA ARG A 317 10.01 -37.00 -11.50
C ARG A 317 10.84 -36.02 -12.30
N SER A 318 10.20 -35.14 -13.05
CA SER A 318 10.94 -34.09 -13.76
C SER A 318 11.01 -32.84 -12.91
N GLN A 319 12.15 -32.65 -12.25
CA GLN A 319 12.58 -31.41 -11.62
C GLN A 319 11.80 -31.00 -10.36
N ILE A 320 10.64 -31.61 -10.08
CA ILE A 320 9.80 -31.35 -8.91
C ILE A 320 9.28 -32.66 -8.33
N ALA A 321 9.33 -32.81 -7.01
CA ALA A 321 8.71 -33.93 -6.30
C ALA A 321 8.11 -33.47 -4.96
N ARG A 322 7.18 -34.26 -4.43
CA ARG A 322 6.68 -34.10 -3.06
C ARG A 322 6.91 -35.37 -2.25
N ILE A 323 7.30 -35.17 -1.00
CA ILE A 323 7.69 -36.20 -0.04
C ILE A 323 6.76 -36.09 1.17
N ASN A 324 6.28 -37.23 1.65
CA ASN A 324 5.47 -37.33 2.86
C ASN A 324 6.34 -37.12 4.12
N PRO A 325 5.75 -36.77 5.27
CA PRO A 325 6.50 -36.58 6.51
C PRO A 325 7.33 -37.79 6.95
N ASP A 326 6.95 -39.00 6.52
CA ASP A 326 7.64 -40.27 6.80
C ASP A 326 8.80 -40.58 5.83
N GLY A 327 9.05 -39.74 4.82
CA GLY A 327 10.10 -39.93 3.82
C GLY A 327 9.68 -40.72 2.59
N THR A 328 8.44 -41.21 2.52
CA THR A 328 7.90 -41.82 1.30
C THR A 328 7.56 -40.76 0.25
N ILE A 329 7.64 -41.12 -1.04
CA ILE A 329 7.27 -40.20 -2.13
C ILE A 329 5.75 -40.11 -2.23
N ASP A 330 5.20 -38.89 -2.34
CA ASP A 330 3.80 -38.69 -2.69
C ASP A 330 3.61 -38.99 -4.18
N THR A 331 3.02 -40.15 -4.46
CA THR A 331 2.81 -40.64 -5.82
C THR A 331 1.72 -39.87 -6.57
N GLY A 332 0.81 -39.21 -5.85
CA GLY A 332 -0.25 -38.39 -6.43
C GLY A 332 0.21 -36.99 -6.85
N PHE A 333 1.40 -36.57 -6.44
CA PHE A 333 1.98 -35.28 -6.79
C PHE A 333 3.09 -35.43 -7.84
N ASP A 334 2.75 -35.22 -9.10
CA ASP A 334 3.69 -35.26 -10.22
C ASP A 334 3.39 -34.14 -11.24
N PRO A 335 3.63 -32.87 -10.86
CA PRO A 335 3.47 -31.76 -11.79
C PRO A 335 4.47 -31.86 -12.93
N GLY A 336 5.75 -32.12 -12.66
CA GLY A 336 6.82 -32.10 -13.66
C GLY A 336 7.09 -30.71 -14.26
N ALA A 337 8.36 -30.40 -14.52
CA ALA A 337 8.77 -29.23 -15.28
C ALA A 337 9.74 -29.61 -16.40
N SER A 338 9.73 -28.88 -17.52
CA SER A 338 10.57 -29.22 -18.68
C SER A 338 12.07 -29.00 -18.45
N ASN A 339 12.41 -28.20 -17.43
CA ASN A 339 13.77 -27.89 -17.03
C ASN A 339 13.82 -27.51 -15.54
N ASP A 340 15.01 -27.23 -15.02
CA ASP A 340 15.28 -27.11 -13.59
C ASP A 340 14.35 -26.15 -12.85
N VAL A 341 14.02 -26.53 -11.62
CA VAL A 341 13.37 -25.65 -10.66
C VAL A 341 14.39 -25.12 -9.68
N LYS A 342 14.62 -23.81 -9.71
CA LYS A 342 15.64 -23.13 -8.90
C LYS A 342 15.06 -22.54 -7.60
N GLY A 343 13.76 -22.22 -7.57
CA GLY A 343 13.12 -21.63 -6.40
C GLY A 343 11.67 -22.06 -6.20
N LEU A 344 11.29 -22.24 -4.93
CA LEU A 344 9.93 -22.52 -4.48
C LEU A 344 9.54 -21.56 -3.35
N ALA A 345 8.26 -21.19 -3.30
CA ALA A 345 7.68 -20.49 -2.15
C ALA A 345 6.24 -20.94 -1.90
N LEU A 346 5.85 -21.04 -0.62
CA LEU A 346 4.48 -21.36 -0.23
C LEU A 346 3.69 -20.07 -0.01
N GLN A 347 2.47 -20.02 -0.53
CA GLN A 347 1.52 -18.96 -0.24
C GLN A 347 0.64 -19.31 0.97
N PRO A 348 0.04 -18.32 1.66
CA PRO A 348 -0.83 -18.57 2.82
C PRO A 348 -2.03 -19.49 2.55
N ASP A 349 -2.49 -19.55 1.29
CA ASP A 349 -3.57 -20.43 0.84
C ASP A 349 -3.12 -21.87 0.53
N GLY A 350 -1.84 -22.18 0.73
CA GLY A 350 -1.24 -23.49 0.49
C GLY A 350 -0.79 -23.73 -0.96
N LYS A 351 -1.01 -22.78 -1.88
CA LYS A 351 -0.48 -22.87 -3.25
C LYS A 351 1.04 -22.72 -3.26
N ILE A 352 1.67 -23.30 -4.28
CA ILE A 352 3.13 -23.39 -4.39
C ILE A 352 3.59 -22.62 -5.62
N LEU A 353 4.37 -21.56 -5.41
CA LEU A 353 5.04 -20.82 -6.48
C LEU A 353 6.30 -21.55 -6.91
N VAL A 354 6.52 -21.60 -8.24
CA VAL A 354 7.62 -22.33 -8.86
C VAL A 354 8.36 -21.40 -9.81
N VAL A 355 9.68 -21.26 -9.64
CA VAL A 355 10.55 -20.52 -10.55
C VAL A 355 11.76 -21.34 -10.98
N GLY A 356 12.24 -21.13 -12.20
CA GLY A 356 13.41 -21.83 -12.71
C GLY A 356 13.67 -21.56 -14.19
N ASP A 357 14.17 -22.59 -14.87
CA ASP A 357 14.66 -22.52 -16.26
C ASP A 357 13.71 -23.23 -17.23
N PHE A 358 12.50 -23.57 -16.74
CA PHE A 358 11.49 -24.33 -17.47
C PHE A 358 10.66 -23.45 -18.40
N THR A 359 10.14 -24.08 -19.46
CA THR A 359 9.17 -23.47 -20.39
C THR A 359 7.81 -24.13 -20.32
N LYS A 360 7.71 -25.25 -19.59
CA LYS A 360 6.46 -26.00 -19.36
C LYS A 360 6.41 -26.54 -17.93
N LEU A 361 5.19 -26.63 -17.41
CA LEU A 361 4.84 -27.17 -16.09
C LEU A 361 3.58 -28.03 -16.22
N GLY A 362 3.47 -29.14 -15.48
CA GLY A 362 2.30 -30.02 -15.47
C GLY A 362 2.47 -31.34 -16.26
N GLY A 363 1.64 -32.35 -15.96
CA GLY A 363 1.52 -33.55 -16.80
C GLY A 363 2.64 -34.59 -16.65
N GLY A 364 2.76 -35.20 -15.46
CA GLY A 364 3.32 -36.55 -15.32
C GLY A 364 4.76 -36.70 -15.78
N GLY A 365 5.61 -35.74 -15.41
CA GLY A 365 7.06 -35.90 -15.56
C GLY A 365 7.72 -35.30 -16.80
N THR A 366 7.14 -34.33 -17.53
CA THR A 366 7.93 -33.46 -18.46
C THR A 366 7.40 -32.03 -18.67
N GLY A 367 6.25 -31.63 -18.09
CA GLY A 367 5.65 -30.32 -18.35
C GLY A 367 4.78 -30.33 -19.62
N VAL A 368 3.49 -29.98 -19.49
CA VAL A 368 2.56 -29.91 -20.64
C VAL A 368 1.97 -28.52 -20.86
N THR A 369 1.78 -27.75 -19.79
CA THR A 369 1.24 -26.39 -19.86
C THR A 369 2.39 -25.42 -20.02
N THR A 370 2.34 -24.55 -21.04
CA THR A 370 3.33 -23.48 -21.20
C THR A 370 3.36 -22.61 -19.95
N ARG A 371 4.53 -22.51 -19.34
CA ARG A 371 4.83 -21.64 -18.20
C ARG A 371 6.27 -21.20 -18.37
N ASN A 372 6.46 -19.95 -18.76
CA ASN A 372 7.80 -19.45 -19.06
C ASN A 372 8.47 -19.01 -17.75
N LEU A 373 9.33 -19.87 -17.20
CA LEU A 373 10.20 -19.67 -16.03
C LEU A 373 9.49 -19.49 -14.69
N ILE A 374 8.19 -19.21 -14.69
CA ILE A 374 7.37 -18.92 -13.51
C ILE A 374 6.04 -19.63 -13.65
N GLY A 375 5.58 -20.29 -12.60
CA GLY A 375 4.25 -20.90 -12.52
C GLY A 375 3.78 -21.06 -11.08
N ARG A 376 2.56 -21.54 -10.92
CA ARG A 376 2.00 -21.90 -9.62
C ARG A 376 1.26 -23.23 -9.70
N LEU A 377 1.39 -24.00 -8.62
CA LEU A 377 0.69 -25.26 -8.42
C LEU A 377 -0.35 -25.08 -7.32
N ASN A 378 -1.49 -25.74 -7.49
CA ASN A 378 -2.43 -25.97 -6.41
C ASN A 378 -1.84 -26.92 -5.36
N PRO A 379 -2.42 -27.00 -4.15
CA PRO A 379 -1.92 -27.88 -3.09
C PRO A 379 -1.88 -29.36 -3.49
N ASP A 380 -2.61 -29.80 -4.52
CA ASP A 380 -2.60 -31.17 -5.03
C ASP A 380 -1.55 -31.42 -6.13
N GLY A 381 -0.86 -30.38 -6.61
CA GLY A 381 0.12 -30.46 -7.70
C GLY A 381 -0.46 -30.19 -9.09
N SER A 382 -1.77 -29.96 -9.22
CA SER A 382 -2.33 -29.47 -10.48
C SER A 382 -1.85 -28.04 -10.77
N VAL A 383 -1.67 -27.71 -12.05
CA VAL A 383 -1.19 -26.38 -12.47
C VAL A 383 -2.30 -25.35 -12.37
N ASP A 384 -2.04 -24.24 -11.67
CA ASP A 384 -2.96 -23.09 -11.54
C ASP A 384 -2.91 -22.20 -12.80
N SER A 385 -3.88 -21.30 -12.96
CA SER A 385 -3.96 -20.33 -14.07
C SER A 385 -2.92 -19.20 -14.00
N PHE A 386 -2.11 -19.16 -12.94
CA PHE A 386 -1.04 -18.17 -12.74
C PHE A 386 0.07 -18.35 -13.79
N ASP A 387 0.16 -17.41 -14.73
CA ASP A 387 1.12 -17.42 -15.83
C ASP A 387 1.65 -16.00 -16.13
N PRO A 388 2.50 -15.44 -15.27
CA PRO A 388 3.12 -14.14 -15.54
C PRO A 388 4.01 -14.22 -16.78
N GLY A 389 4.78 -15.31 -16.93
CA GLY A 389 5.85 -15.42 -17.92
C GLY A 389 7.03 -14.48 -17.63
N ALA A 390 8.23 -14.88 -18.04
CA ALA A 390 9.42 -14.03 -18.06
C ALA A 390 10.32 -14.42 -19.23
N ASN A 391 11.27 -13.55 -19.58
CA ASN A 391 12.30 -13.85 -20.58
C ASN A 391 13.66 -14.15 -19.93
N ASN A 392 14.64 -14.46 -20.78
CA ASN A 392 16.02 -14.85 -20.40
C ASN A 392 16.07 -16.23 -19.70
N PRO A 393 17.23 -16.90 -19.58
CA PRO A 393 17.23 -18.35 -19.38
C PRO A 393 16.82 -18.83 -17.98
N ALA A 394 16.73 -17.95 -16.97
CA ALA A 394 16.56 -18.39 -15.59
C ALA A 394 15.89 -17.37 -14.64
N MET A 395 14.90 -17.83 -13.88
CA MET A 395 14.42 -17.20 -12.64
C MET A 395 14.96 -17.96 -11.43
N ILE A 396 15.60 -17.26 -10.50
CA ILE A 396 16.47 -17.86 -9.48
C ILE A 396 15.80 -17.89 -8.10
N CYS A 397 15.07 -16.82 -7.74
CA CYS A 397 14.50 -16.67 -6.41
C CYS A 397 13.07 -16.13 -6.45
N VAL A 398 12.29 -16.53 -5.45
CA VAL A 398 10.90 -16.09 -5.25
C VAL A 398 10.64 -15.89 -3.76
N ALA A 399 9.89 -14.86 -3.42
CA ALA A 399 9.46 -14.58 -2.04
C ALA A 399 8.02 -14.03 -2.02
N VAL A 400 7.30 -14.29 -0.93
CA VAL A 400 5.93 -13.81 -0.74
C VAL A 400 5.94 -12.73 0.34
N GLN A 401 5.32 -11.59 0.04
CA GLN A 401 5.10 -10.51 0.99
C GLN A 401 3.84 -10.78 1.83
N ALA A 402 3.74 -10.14 3.00
CA ALA A 402 2.60 -10.33 3.91
C ALA A 402 1.25 -9.94 3.30
N ASP A 403 1.24 -9.05 2.30
CA ASP A 403 0.06 -8.63 1.54
C ASP A 403 -0.26 -9.57 0.36
N GLY A 404 0.45 -10.70 0.24
CA GLY A 404 0.27 -11.69 -0.82
C GLY A 404 0.97 -11.37 -2.13
N LYS A 405 1.62 -10.19 -2.26
CA LYS A 405 2.43 -9.89 -3.45
C LYS A 405 3.63 -10.82 -3.55
N ILE A 406 4.04 -11.08 -4.78
CA ILE A 406 5.07 -12.07 -5.09
C ILE A 406 6.27 -11.35 -5.68
N LEU A 407 7.42 -11.48 -5.04
CA LEU A 407 8.70 -10.98 -5.55
C LEU A 407 9.40 -12.10 -6.31
N VAL A 408 9.92 -11.78 -7.48
CA VAL A 408 10.72 -12.71 -8.29
C VAL A 408 12.02 -12.04 -8.70
N GLY A 409 13.13 -12.79 -8.69
CA GLY A 409 14.45 -12.31 -9.09
C GLY A 409 15.21 -13.35 -9.89
N GLY A 410 16.05 -12.90 -10.82
CA GLY A 410 16.82 -13.80 -11.67
C GLY A 410 17.58 -13.07 -12.76
N THR A 411 17.58 -13.66 -13.95
CA THR A 411 18.26 -13.12 -15.15
C THR A 411 17.34 -12.33 -16.08
N CYS A 412 16.06 -12.19 -15.73
CA CYS A 412 15.06 -11.63 -16.63
C CYS A 412 15.38 -10.18 -17.02
N SER A 413 15.19 -9.87 -18.30
CA SER A 413 15.13 -8.51 -18.82
C SER A 413 13.69 -8.06 -19.13
N THR A 414 12.73 -8.98 -19.04
CA THR A 414 11.30 -8.75 -19.08
C THR A 414 10.55 -9.69 -18.14
N LEU A 415 9.46 -9.19 -17.57
CA LEU A 415 8.47 -9.97 -16.82
C LEU A 415 7.11 -9.73 -17.48
N GLY A 416 6.33 -10.77 -17.73
CA GLY A 416 5.15 -10.73 -18.60
C GLY A 416 5.26 -11.67 -19.82
N GLY A 417 4.13 -11.97 -20.48
CA GLY A 417 4.09 -12.77 -21.71
C GLY A 417 3.33 -14.11 -21.64
N GLY A 418 2.79 -14.48 -20.48
CA GLY A 418 1.90 -15.66 -20.29
C GLY A 418 0.40 -15.34 -20.34
N GLY A 419 0.01 -14.24 -21.00
CA GLY A 419 -1.35 -13.67 -20.98
C GLY A 419 -1.44 -12.30 -20.29
N SER A 420 -0.40 -11.91 -19.56
CA SER A 420 -0.14 -10.54 -19.13
C SER A 420 0.80 -9.84 -20.14
N GLY A 421 0.65 -8.52 -20.36
CA GLY A 421 1.54 -7.76 -21.26
C GLY A 421 3.03 -7.96 -20.93
N ILE A 422 3.94 -7.74 -21.89
CA ILE A 422 5.39 -7.90 -21.68
C ILE A 422 5.98 -6.56 -21.17
N TYR A 423 6.71 -6.59 -20.05
CA TYR A 423 7.31 -5.40 -19.44
C TYR A 423 8.81 -5.55 -19.28
N THR A 424 9.57 -4.52 -19.61
CA THR A 424 11.02 -4.47 -19.35
C THR A 424 11.27 -4.52 -17.85
N ARG A 425 12.15 -5.41 -17.39
CA ARG A 425 12.56 -5.51 -15.99
C ARG A 425 14.06 -5.63 -15.88
N HIS A 426 14.62 -5.16 -14.78
CA HIS A 426 16.05 -5.27 -14.55
C HIS A 426 16.30 -6.30 -13.45
N PHE A 427 16.20 -7.58 -13.81
CA PHE A 427 16.55 -8.76 -12.99
C PHE A 427 15.66 -9.04 -11.77
N ILE A 428 14.66 -8.19 -11.52
CA ILE A 428 13.71 -8.31 -10.41
C ILE A 428 12.35 -7.74 -10.81
N GLY A 429 11.28 -8.31 -10.27
CA GLY A 429 9.95 -7.76 -10.40
C GLY A 429 9.05 -8.18 -9.25
N ARG A 430 7.91 -7.50 -9.15
CA ARG A 430 6.83 -7.86 -8.23
C ARG A 430 5.55 -8.13 -9.00
N LEU A 431 4.80 -9.12 -8.55
CA LEU A 431 3.54 -9.57 -9.13
C LEU A 431 2.44 -9.48 -8.06
N TYR A 432 1.22 -9.23 -8.50
CA TYR A 432 0.03 -9.48 -7.71
C TYR A 432 -0.23 -10.99 -7.55
N PRO A 433 -1.09 -11.40 -6.60
CA PRO A 433 -1.46 -12.80 -6.40
C PRO A 433 -2.05 -13.48 -7.65
N ASP A 434 -2.57 -12.73 -8.62
CA ASP A 434 -3.11 -13.25 -9.88
C ASP A 434 -2.02 -13.44 -10.96
N GLY A 435 -0.79 -13.00 -10.72
CA GLY A 435 0.33 -13.11 -11.66
C GLY A 435 0.44 -11.92 -12.61
N THR A 436 -0.45 -10.94 -12.51
CA THR A 436 -0.23 -9.67 -13.18
C THR A 436 0.90 -8.92 -12.49
N LEU A 437 1.70 -8.20 -13.28
CA LEU A 437 2.77 -7.38 -12.76
C LEU A 437 2.23 -6.30 -11.80
N ASP A 438 2.87 -6.14 -10.65
CA ASP A 438 2.63 -5.00 -9.76
C ASP A 438 3.27 -3.75 -10.37
N LYS A 439 2.39 -2.98 -11.01
CA LYS A 439 2.71 -1.78 -11.78
C LYS A 439 2.69 -0.51 -10.95
N ASN A 440 2.58 -0.65 -9.62
CA ASN A 440 2.30 0.47 -8.75
C ASN A 440 0.98 1.17 -9.16
N PHE A 441 0.54 2.21 -8.44
CA PHE A 441 -0.69 2.92 -8.83
C PHE A 441 -0.40 3.83 -10.03
N ASP A 442 -0.51 3.28 -11.23
CA ASP A 442 -0.40 4.03 -12.50
C ASP A 442 -1.52 3.61 -13.46
N PRO A 443 -2.71 4.24 -13.36
CA PRO A 443 -3.79 4.04 -14.32
C PRO A 443 -3.48 4.54 -15.75
N GLY A 444 -2.47 5.41 -15.89
CA GLY A 444 -1.99 6.01 -17.14
C GLY A 444 -3.08 6.57 -18.05
N ALA A 445 -3.75 7.61 -17.59
CA ALA A 445 -4.59 8.44 -18.46
C ALA A 445 -3.72 9.10 -19.55
N ASN A 446 -4.26 9.34 -20.74
CA ASN A 446 -3.51 10.02 -21.81
C ASN A 446 -3.58 11.56 -21.76
N THR A 447 -4.47 12.12 -20.94
CA THR A 447 -4.55 13.56 -20.69
C THR A 447 -5.27 13.82 -19.35
N SER A 448 -5.59 15.09 -19.07
CA SER A 448 -5.97 15.61 -17.77
C SER A 448 -7.04 14.80 -17.03
N VAL A 449 -6.81 14.58 -15.74
CA VAL A 449 -7.80 14.06 -14.79
C VAL A 449 -8.22 15.22 -13.87
N ARG A 450 -9.51 15.57 -13.92
CA ARG A 450 -10.09 16.73 -13.23
C ARG A 450 -10.92 16.35 -12.01
N ALA A 451 -11.51 15.17 -12.02
CA ALA A 451 -12.30 14.65 -10.92
C ALA A 451 -11.70 13.32 -10.43
N VAL A 452 -11.49 13.23 -9.13
CA VAL A 452 -11.15 11.99 -8.43
C VAL A 452 -12.12 11.82 -7.27
N ALA A 453 -12.78 10.66 -7.18
CA ALA A 453 -13.69 10.34 -6.09
C ALA A 453 -13.48 8.91 -5.60
N ALA A 454 -13.32 8.74 -4.29
CA ALA A 454 -13.21 7.44 -3.65
C ALA A 454 -14.59 6.85 -3.36
N GLN A 455 -14.74 5.55 -3.63
CA GLN A 455 -15.93 4.78 -3.29
C GLN A 455 -15.72 3.99 -1.98
N ALA A 456 -16.83 3.61 -1.34
CA ALA A 456 -16.82 2.86 -0.08
C ALA A 456 -16.10 1.49 -0.18
N ASP A 457 -16.08 0.88 -1.37
CA ASP A 457 -15.41 -0.39 -1.65
C ASP A 457 -13.92 -0.23 -1.99
N GLY A 458 -13.37 0.99 -1.89
CA GLY A 458 -11.98 1.32 -2.21
C GLY A 458 -11.72 1.52 -3.71
N LYS A 459 -12.70 1.33 -4.59
CA LYS A 459 -12.54 1.72 -6.00
C LYS A 459 -12.52 3.23 -6.15
N ILE A 460 -11.93 3.68 -7.24
CA ILE A 460 -11.68 5.10 -7.49
C ILE A 460 -12.30 5.48 -8.83
N LEU A 461 -13.14 6.51 -8.81
CA LEU A 461 -13.73 7.10 -10.00
C LEU A 461 -12.85 8.23 -10.52
N LEU A 462 -12.65 8.25 -11.83
CA LEU A 462 -11.87 9.25 -12.55
C LEU A 462 -12.76 9.95 -13.57
N GLY A 463 -12.69 11.28 -13.59
CA GLY A 463 -13.34 12.12 -14.59
C GLY A 463 -12.35 13.14 -15.15
N GLY A 464 -12.42 13.45 -16.44
CA GLY A 464 -11.53 14.45 -17.03
C GLY A 464 -11.62 14.54 -18.54
N ASP A 465 -10.46 14.71 -19.17
CA ASP A 465 -10.30 14.91 -20.63
C ASP A 465 -9.78 13.67 -21.36
N PHE A 466 -9.41 12.63 -20.61
CA PHE A 466 -8.80 11.41 -21.16
C PHE A 466 -9.74 10.68 -22.12
N THR A 467 -9.17 10.08 -23.15
CA THR A 467 -9.88 9.20 -24.11
C THR A 467 -9.38 7.76 -24.02
N THR A 468 -8.29 7.54 -23.29
CA THR A 468 -7.73 6.23 -23.01
C THR A 468 -7.19 6.16 -21.60
N LEU A 469 -7.27 4.98 -21.00
CA LEU A 469 -6.43 4.59 -19.88
C LEU A 469 -5.53 3.44 -20.33
N GLY A 470 -4.30 3.41 -19.85
CA GLY A 470 -3.33 2.42 -20.31
C GLY A 470 -2.01 2.46 -19.55
N GLY A 471 -2.01 3.01 -18.35
CA GLY A 471 -0.91 2.82 -17.42
C GLY A 471 -0.94 1.41 -16.89
N GLY A 472 0.25 0.89 -16.64
CA GLY A 472 0.37 -0.49 -16.24
C GLY A 472 0.01 -1.50 -17.36
N GLY A 473 0.42 -1.28 -18.61
CA GLY A 473 0.54 -2.26 -19.71
C GLY A 473 -0.53 -3.36 -19.91
N THR A 474 -1.78 -3.14 -19.53
CA THR A 474 -2.93 -3.93 -20.01
C THR A 474 -3.31 -3.55 -21.46
N GLY A 475 -2.39 -2.93 -22.20
CA GLY A 475 -2.68 -2.19 -23.42
C GLY A 475 -3.36 -0.86 -23.13
N ILE A 476 -3.31 0.04 -24.11
CA ILE A 476 -4.10 1.28 -24.10
C ILE A 476 -5.55 0.89 -24.35
N VAL A 477 -6.41 1.03 -23.34
CA VAL A 477 -7.84 0.76 -23.42
C VAL A 477 -8.56 2.08 -23.69
N THR A 478 -9.46 2.08 -24.67
CA THR A 478 -10.35 3.22 -24.89
C THR A 478 -11.25 3.40 -23.68
N ARG A 479 -11.27 4.61 -23.13
CA ARG A 479 -12.10 4.96 -21.99
C ARG A 479 -12.34 6.46 -22.04
N ASN A 480 -13.55 6.83 -22.42
CA ASN A 480 -13.85 8.21 -22.78
C ASN A 480 -14.30 8.99 -21.54
N ARG A 481 -13.41 9.80 -20.96
CA ARG A 481 -13.69 10.86 -19.98
C ARG A 481 -14.16 10.42 -18.60
N ILE A 482 -14.59 9.16 -18.45
CA ILE A 482 -15.05 8.57 -17.18
C ILE A 482 -14.47 7.16 -17.08
N ALA A 483 -13.86 6.84 -15.95
CA ALA A 483 -13.32 5.52 -15.67
C ALA A 483 -13.52 5.17 -14.19
N ARG A 484 -13.46 3.87 -13.90
CA ARG A 484 -13.29 3.36 -12.54
C ARG A 484 -12.02 2.52 -12.50
N VAL A 485 -11.20 2.72 -11.50
CA VAL A 485 -10.00 1.92 -11.26
C VAL A 485 -10.10 1.21 -9.92
N ASN A 486 -9.49 0.04 -9.84
CA ASN A 486 -9.37 -0.74 -8.62
C ASN A 486 -8.39 -0.07 -7.64
N PRO A 487 -8.37 -0.50 -6.36
CA PRO A 487 -7.44 0.03 -5.37
C PRO A 487 -5.96 -0.12 -5.77
N ASP A 488 -5.63 -1.00 -6.70
CA ASP A 488 -4.27 -1.19 -7.22
C ASP A 488 -3.92 -0.28 -8.41
N GLY A 489 -4.89 0.49 -8.93
CA GLY A 489 -4.75 1.36 -10.09
C GLY A 489 -5.09 0.71 -11.42
N THR A 490 -5.42 -0.59 -11.45
CA THR A 490 -5.87 -1.26 -12.67
C THR A 490 -7.29 -0.81 -13.06
N LEU A 491 -7.57 -0.76 -14.37
CA LEU A 491 -8.88 -0.38 -14.89
C LEU A 491 -9.94 -1.44 -14.55
N ASP A 492 -11.07 -1.02 -13.98
CA ASP A 492 -12.27 -1.85 -13.92
C ASP A 492 -12.93 -1.86 -15.31
N THR A 493 -12.63 -2.91 -16.07
CA THR A 493 -13.09 -3.05 -17.46
C THR A 493 -14.61 -3.18 -17.57
N SER A 494 -15.30 -3.59 -16.50
CA SER A 494 -16.77 -3.72 -16.46
C SER A 494 -17.49 -2.38 -16.40
N PHE A 495 -16.78 -1.29 -16.06
CA PHE A 495 -17.33 0.05 -15.89
C PHE A 495 -16.95 0.95 -17.08
N ASP A 496 -17.77 0.97 -18.14
CA ASP A 496 -17.54 1.79 -19.34
C ASP A 496 -18.72 2.71 -19.71
N PRO A 497 -19.01 3.73 -18.88
CA PRO A 497 -20.10 4.67 -19.18
C PRO A 497 -19.77 5.52 -20.40
N GLY A 498 -18.61 6.17 -20.40
CA GLY A 498 -18.15 7.12 -21.40
C GLY A 498 -19.00 8.40 -21.58
N ALA A 499 -18.34 9.51 -21.89
CA ALA A 499 -18.98 10.78 -22.25
C ALA A 499 -18.29 11.42 -23.47
N ASN A 500 -19.03 12.24 -24.23
CA ASN A 500 -18.51 12.89 -25.44
C ASN A 500 -17.79 14.24 -25.17
N GLY A 501 -17.67 14.64 -23.91
CA GLY A 501 -17.04 15.89 -23.51
C GLY A 501 -16.45 15.80 -22.11
N GLU A 502 -15.79 16.88 -21.69
CA GLU A 502 -15.06 16.96 -20.42
C GLU A 502 -15.95 16.64 -19.22
N VAL A 503 -15.43 15.88 -18.26
CA VAL A 503 -16.10 15.59 -16.99
C VAL A 503 -15.37 16.33 -15.89
N ASN A 504 -16.06 17.28 -15.26
CA ASN A 504 -15.48 18.17 -14.26
C ASN A 504 -15.76 17.71 -12.83
N ALA A 505 -16.84 16.96 -12.61
CA ALA A 505 -17.27 16.54 -11.28
C ALA A 505 -17.94 15.16 -11.28
N LEU A 506 -17.64 14.38 -10.24
CA LEU A 506 -18.23 13.08 -9.96
C LEU A 506 -18.64 13.00 -8.49
N ALA A 507 -19.88 12.65 -8.19
CA ALA A 507 -20.33 12.50 -6.81
C ALA A 507 -20.98 11.15 -6.56
N VAL A 508 -20.46 10.41 -5.59
CA VAL A 508 -20.98 9.09 -5.19
C VAL A 508 -22.16 9.28 -4.24
N GLN A 509 -23.29 8.64 -4.54
CA GLN A 509 -24.47 8.62 -3.69
C GLN A 509 -24.44 7.42 -2.73
N ALA A 510 -25.23 7.49 -1.65
CA ALA A 510 -25.29 6.44 -0.62
C ALA A 510 -25.77 5.07 -1.14
N ASP A 511 -26.51 5.06 -2.25
CA ASP A 511 -26.98 3.85 -2.95
C ASP A 511 -25.98 3.33 -4.00
N GLY A 512 -24.78 3.93 -4.07
CA GLY A 512 -23.73 3.58 -5.02
C GLY A 512 -23.92 4.16 -6.43
N LYS A 513 -25.01 4.88 -6.71
CA LYS A 513 -25.14 5.62 -7.98
C LYS A 513 -24.16 6.78 -8.03
N ILE A 514 -23.83 7.19 -9.25
CA ILE A 514 -22.76 8.17 -9.50
C ILE A 514 -23.35 9.32 -10.32
N LEU A 515 -23.33 10.52 -9.76
CA LEU A 515 -23.66 11.74 -10.50
C LEU A 515 -22.46 12.18 -11.31
N VAL A 516 -22.72 12.61 -12.54
CA VAL A 516 -21.70 13.03 -13.51
C VAL A 516 -22.05 14.42 -14.01
N ALA A 517 -21.11 15.37 -13.89
CA ALA A 517 -21.28 16.73 -14.36
C ALA A 517 -20.08 17.20 -15.19
N GLY A 518 -20.34 17.99 -16.23
CA GLY A 518 -19.27 18.47 -17.10
C GLY A 518 -19.75 19.17 -18.37
N ASN A 519 -18.88 19.21 -19.38
CA ASN A 519 -19.11 19.83 -20.68
C ASN A 519 -19.51 18.80 -21.76
N PHE A 520 -20.16 17.70 -21.37
CA PHE A 520 -20.68 16.68 -22.29
C PHE A 520 -22.14 16.95 -22.67
N THR A 521 -22.57 16.40 -23.80
CA THR A 521 -23.98 16.38 -24.24
C THR A 521 -24.55 14.97 -24.34
N THR A 522 -23.70 13.94 -24.33
CA THR A 522 -24.10 12.53 -24.24
C THR A 522 -23.34 11.80 -23.13
N LEU A 523 -23.99 10.79 -22.55
CA LEU A 523 -23.44 9.94 -21.48
C LEU A 523 -23.96 8.50 -21.67
N GLY A 524 -23.08 7.51 -21.54
CA GLY A 524 -23.42 6.09 -21.69
C GLY A 524 -22.89 5.47 -22.99
N GLY A 525 -22.87 4.13 -23.04
CA GLY A 525 -22.47 3.36 -24.23
C GLY A 525 -20.99 3.47 -24.60
N GLY A 526 -20.09 3.51 -23.61
CA GLY A 526 -18.64 3.62 -23.83
C GLY A 526 -18.20 4.93 -24.51
N GLY A 527 -19.05 5.96 -24.50
CA GLY A 527 -18.80 7.23 -25.19
C GLY A 527 -19.14 7.21 -26.68
N THR A 528 -19.64 6.09 -27.20
CA THR A 528 -20.22 5.99 -28.56
C THR A 528 -21.74 6.16 -28.55
N GLY A 529 -22.35 6.16 -27.37
CA GLY A 529 -23.79 6.35 -27.20
C GLY A 529 -24.27 7.74 -27.62
N THR A 530 -25.46 7.78 -28.21
CA THR A 530 -26.14 9.02 -28.63
C THR A 530 -27.15 9.53 -27.59
N THR A 531 -27.25 8.88 -26.43
CA THR A 531 -28.22 9.25 -25.39
C THR A 531 -27.90 10.61 -24.80
N LEU A 532 -28.80 11.58 -25.03
CA LEU A 532 -28.63 12.95 -24.58
C LEU A 532 -28.65 13.05 -23.06
N ARG A 533 -27.61 13.67 -22.51
CA ARG A 533 -27.46 14.09 -21.11
C ARG A 533 -26.67 15.40 -21.12
N ASN A 534 -27.39 16.51 -21.22
CA ASN A 534 -26.77 17.83 -21.34
C ASN A 534 -26.13 18.24 -20.01
N HIS A 535 -24.80 18.11 -19.93
CA HIS A 535 -23.94 18.57 -18.84
C HIS A 535 -24.16 17.95 -17.46
N LEU A 536 -25.16 17.08 -17.32
CA LEU A 536 -25.53 16.41 -16.09
C LEU A 536 -26.18 15.06 -16.40
N GLY A 537 -25.77 14.01 -15.68
CA GLY A 537 -26.36 12.69 -15.74
C GLY A 537 -26.08 11.88 -14.48
N ARG A 538 -26.66 10.68 -14.42
CA ARG A 538 -26.43 9.72 -13.33
C ARG A 538 -26.16 8.34 -13.90
N LEU A 539 -25.24 7.62 -13.30
CA LEU A 539 -24.88 6.24 -13.62
C LEU A 539 -25.31 5.33 -12.46
N ASN A 540 -25.65 4.10 -12.81
CA ASN A 540 -25.80 3.00 -11.86
C ASN A 540 -24.42 2.55 -11.34
N PRO A 541 -24.36 1.78 -10.24
CA PRO A 541 -23.10 1.28 -9.69
C PRO A 541 -22.26 0.45 -10.68
N ASP A 542 -22.89 -0.16 -11.68
CA ASP A 542 -22.21 -0.92 -12.75
C ASP A 542 -21.69 -0.05 -13.92
N GLY A 543 -21.97 1.25 -13.91
CA GLY A 543 -21.58 2.18 -14.97
C GLY A 543 -22.59 2.30 -16.11
N THR A 544 -23.71 1.58 -16.06
CA THR A 544 -24.81 1.80 -16.99
C THR A 544 -25.49 3.14 -16.70
N LEU A 545 -26.05 3.78 -17.74
CA LEU A 545 -26.76 5.04 -17.59
C LEU A 545 -28.07 4.83 -16.82
N ASP A 546 -28.32 5.65 -15.80
CA ASP A 546 -29.64 5.76 -15.21
C ASP A 546 -30.55 6.57 -16.15
N THR A 547 -31.44 5.87 -16.82
CA THR A 547 -32.34 6.46 -17.82
C THR A 547 -33.41 7.35 -17.19
N THR A 548 -33.71 7.16 -15.89
CA THR A 548 -34.71 7.94 -15.14
C THR A 548 -34.20 9.33 -14.76
N PHE A 549 -32.88 9.51 -14.67
CA PHE A 549 -32.25 10.80 -14.42
C PHE A 549 -31.91 11.48 -15.76
N ASN A 550 -32.84 12.25 -16.30
CA ASN A 550 -32.75 12.78 -17.67
C ASN A 550 -32.83 14.32 -17.79
N ARG A 551 -32.98 15.04 -16.67
CA ARG A 551 -32.96 16.51 -16.70
C ARG A 551 -31.54 17.04 -16.68
N GLY A 552 -31.14 17.68 -17.79
CA GLY A 552 -29.83 18.32 -17.95
C GLY A 552 -29.89 19.85 -17.78
N ALA A 553 -28.71 20.46 -17.86
CA ALA A 553 -28.52 21.91 -17.88
C ALA A 553 -28.24 22.39 -19.32
N ASN A 554 -28.46 23.67 -19.60
CA ASN A 554 -28.19 24.23 -20.94
C ASN A 554 -26.72 24.64 -21.18
N ARG A 555 -25.89 24.62 -20.13
CA ARG A 555 -24.43 24.87 -20.18
C ARG A 555 -23.75 24.05 -19.10
N VAL A 556 -22.41 24.07 -19.11
CA VAL A 556 -21.54 23.33 -18.19
C VAL A 556 -21.98 23.42 -16.72
N VAL A 557 -21.98 22.26 -16.07
CA VAL A 557 -22.06 22.08 -14.62
C VAL A 557 -20.65 21.75 -14.13
N LEU A 558 -20.19 22.44 -13.10
CA LEU A 558 -18.83 22.36 -12.56
C LEU A 558 -18.77 21.72 -11.17
N ALA A 559 -19.83 21.86 -10.37
CA ALA A 559 -19.86 21.38 -8.99
C ALA A 559 -21.12 20.57 -8.69
N LEU A 560 -20.94 19.51 -7.90
CA LEU A 560 -21.99 18.64 -7.38
C LEU A 560 -21.87 18.56 -5.86
N ALA A 561 -22.99 18.70 -5.15
CA ALA A 561 -23.06 18.38 -3.73
C ALA A 561 -24.34 17.57 -3.45
N VAL A 562 -24.23 16.43 -2.79
CA VAL A 562 -25.38 15.57 -2.46
C VAL A 562 -25.78 15.87 -1.03
N GLN A 563 -27.06 16.15 -0.76
CA GLN A 563 -27.59 16.39 0.59
C GLN A 563 -28.01 15.08 1.28
N ALA A 564 -28.20 15.11 2.60
CA ALA A 564 -28.53 13.92 3.39
C ALA A 564 -29.88 13.29 3.00
N ASP A 565 -30.81 14.10 2.50
CA ASP A 565 -32.12 13.68 2.00
C ASP A 565 -32.10 13.22 0.53
N GLY A 566 -30.91 13.10 -0.06
CA GLY A 566 -30.71 12.70 -1.45
C GLY A 566 -30.94 13.81 -2.48
N LYS A 567 -31.30 15.04 -2.07
CA LYS A 567 -31.33 16.18 -2.99
C LYS A 567 -29.93 16.52 -3.48
N ILE A 568 -29.87 17.10 -4.69
CA ILE A 568 -28.61 17.31 -5.42
C ILE A 568 -28.47 18.79 -5.72
N LEU A 569 -27.42 19.41 -5.20
CA LEU A 569 -27.05 20.78 -5.56
C LEU A 569 -26.10 20.75 -6.76
N ILE A 570 -26.34 21.68 -7.69
CA ILE A 570 -25.52 21.85 -8.88
C ILE A 570 -25.09 23.31 -9.02
N GLY A 571 -23.82 23.51 -9.38
CA GLY A 571 -23.21 24.82 -9.64
C GLY A 571 -22.51 24.84 -10.99
N GLY A 572 -22.57 25.95 -11.72
CA GLY A 572 -21.89 26.06 -13.01
C GLY A 572 -22.16 27.35 -13.76
N ASN A 573 -22.19 27.27 -15.10
CA ASN A 573 -22.47 28.41 -15.99
C ASN A 573 -23.84 28.33 -16.68
N PHE A 574 -24.69 27.39 -16.28
CA PHE A 574 -26.03 27.23 -16.83
C PHE A 574 -26.95 28.41 -16.49
N THR A 575 -27.93 28.64 -17.34
CA THR A 575 -28.98 29.67 -17.16
C THR A 575 -30.39 29.06 -17.15
N SER A 576 -30.52 27.78 -17.49
CA SER A 576 -31.76 27.03 -17.36
C SER A 576 -31.49 25.54 -17.17
N LEU A 577 -32.50 24.87 -16.62
CA LEU A 577 -32.58 23.40 -16.56
C LEU A 577 -33.68 22.93 -17.51
N THR A 578 -33.51 21.72 -18.04
CA THR A 578 -34.47 21.11 -18.95
C THR A 578 -35.83 20.97 -18.25
N GLY A 579 -36.88 21.55 -18.83
CA GLY A 579 -38.24 21.51 -18.27
C GLY A 579 -38.45 22.38 -17.02
N ALA A 580 -37.60 23.37 -16.75
CA ALA A 580 -37.71 24.29 -15.62
C ALA A 580 -37.83 25.76 -16.07
N THR A 581 -38.24 26.65 -15.16
CA THR A 581 -38.04 28.10 -15.30
C THR A 581 -36.55 28.46 -15.32
N SER A 582 -36.20 29.70 -15.70
CA SER A 582 -34.80 30.17 -15.69
C SER A 582 -34.13 29.94 -14.33
N ARG A 583 -32.97 29.27 -14.31
CA ARG A 583 -32.16 29.01 -13.11
C ARG A 583 -30.74 29.44 -13.39
N SER A 584 -30.32 30.52 -12.73
CA SER A 584 -29.03 31.12 -12.97
C SER A 584 -27.96 30.46 -12.11
N ARG A 585 -27.22 29.51 -12.70
CA ARG A 585 -25.89 29.02 -12.27
C ARG A 585 -25.81 28.23 -10.97
N ILE A 586 -26.89 28.18 -10.21
CA ILE A 586 -27.07 27.36 -9.01
C ILE A 586 -28.51 26.85 -8.95
N ALA A 587 -28.67 25.56 -8.65
CA ALA A 587 -29.97 24.93 -8.52
C ALA A 587 -29.90 23.72 -7.58
N ARG A 588 -31.08 23.30 -7.10
CA ARG A 588 -31.27 22.05 -6.38
C ARG A 588 -32.22 21.15 -7.16
N LEU A 589 -31.89 19.87 -7.26
CA LEU A 589 -32.71 18.82 -7.84
C LEU A 589 -33.16 17.86 -6.74
N ASN A 590 -34.33 17.29 -6.90
CA ASN A 590 -34.79 16.14 -6.13
C ASN A 590 -34.07 14.86 -6.61
N PRO A 591 -34.13 13.76 -5.84
CA PRO A 591 -33.51 12.48 -6.22
C PRO A 591 -33.96 11.92 -7.59
N ASP A 592 -35.14 12.34 -8.06
CA ASP A 592 -35.73 11.96 -9.36
C ASP A 592 -35.35 12.91 -10.52
N SER A 593 -34.35 13.77 -10.32
CA SER A 593 -33.90 14.83 -11.23
C SER A 593 -34.86 16.02 -11.42
N THR A 594 -36.06 16.04 -10.82
CA THR A 594 -36.94 17.20 -10.90
C THR A 594 -36.31 18.41 -10.21
N PRO A 595 -36.41 19.64 -10.75
CA PRO A 595 -35.93 20.83 -10.04
C PRO A 595 -36.75 21.06 -8.77
N ASP A 596 -36.08 21.33 -7.66
CA ASP A 596 -36.73 21.85 -6.47
C ASP A 596 -37.10 23.31 -6.72
N THR A 597 -38.39 23.55 -7.00
CA THR A 597 -38.86 24.87 -7.37
C THR A 597 -38.77 25.89 -6.24
N SER A 598 -38.79 25.42 -4.99
CA SER A 598 -38.70 26.27 -3.78
C SER A 598 -37.30 26.82 -3.56
N PHE A 599 -36.27 26.12 -4.03
CA PHE A 599 -34.88 26.53 -3.91
C PHE A 599 -34.48 27.46 -5.06
N ASN A 600 -34.50 28.78 -4.84
CA ASN A 600 -34.25 29.77 -5.90
C ASN A 600 -33.24 30.88 -5.54
N PRO A 601 -31.96 30.53 -5.29
CA PRO A 601 -30.94 31.51 -4.93
C PRO A 601 -30.56 32.42 -6.11
N GLY A 602 -30.08 31.82 -7.21
CA GLY A 602 -29.55 32.53 -8.38
C GLY A 602 -28.19 33.20 -8.14
N ALA A 603 -27.29 33.11 -9.14
CA ALA A 603 -26.01 33.82 -9.17
C ALA A 603 -25.77 34.46 -10.54
N ASN A 604 -25.14 35.64 -10.56
CA ASN A 604 -24.95 36.40 -11.80
C ASN A 604 -23.73 35.98 -12.64
N ARG A 605 -22.80 35.21 -12.06
CA ARG A 605 -21.66 34.59 -12.76
C ARG A 605 -21.39 33.19 -12.19
N THR A 606 -20.46 32.48 -12.80
CA THR A 606 -20.19 31.06 -12.58
C THR A 606 -20.06 30.71 -11.10
N VAL A 607 -20.73 29.63 -10.70
CA VAL A 607 -20.52 28.95 -9.41
C VAL A 607 -19.56 27.80 -9.65
N ARG A 608 -18.50 27.71 -8.83
CA ARG A 608 -17.39 26.76 -8.99
C ARG A 608 -17.33 25.71 -7.89
N SER A 609 -17.76 26.05 -6.68
CA SER A 609 -17.67 25.20 -5.49
C SER A 609 -18.95 25.33 -4.67
N LEU A 610 -19.38 24.21 -4.08
CA LEU A 610 -20.57 24.08 -3.25
C LEU A 610 -20.26 23.14 -2.08
N GLU A 611 -20.26 23.68 -0.86
CA GLU A 611 -19.93 22.91 0.35
C GLU A 611 -21.12 22.90 1.31
N LEU A 612 -21.43 21.73 1.89
CA LEU A 612 -22.54 21.55 2.81
C LEU A 612 -22.13 21.75 4.26
N GLN A 613 -22.95 22.48 5.02
CA GLN A 613 -22.81 22.58 6.46
C GLN A 613 -23.81 21.67 7.18
N LEU A 614 -23.45 21.22 8.38
CA LEU A 614 -24.27 20.31 9.19
C LEU A 614 -25.67 20.84 9.53
N ASN A 615 -25.83 22.16 9.60
CA ASN A 615 -27.11 22.82 9.84
C ASN A 615 -27.96 22.98 8.56
N GLY A 616 -27.56 22.35 7.45
CA GLY A 616 -28.25 22.43 6.16
C GLY A 616 -27.96 23.70 5.36
N LYS A 617 -27.13 24.62 5.86
CA LYS A 617 -26.65 25.78 5.08
C LYS A 617 -25.67 25.33 4.00
N ILE A 618 -25.55 26.14 2.95
CA ILE A 618 -24.76 25.83 1.76
C ILE A 618 -23.78 26.98 1.54
N LEU A 619 -22.49 26.69 1.52
CA LEU A 619 -21.45 27.64 1.13
C LEU A 619 -21.31 27.63 -0.40
N VAL A 620 -21.13 28.80 -0.99
CA VAL A 620 -21.09 28.99 -2.45
C VAL A 620 -19.85 29.79 -2.81
N GLY A 621 -18.97 29.20 -3.61
CA GLY A 621 -17.76 29.83 -4.15
C GLY A 621 -17.83 29.99 -5.68
N GLY A 622 -17.30 31.09 -6.22
CA GLY A 622 -17.21 31.26 -7.68
C GLY A 622 -16.76 32.64 -8.15
N ASP A 623 -17.24 33.01 -9.33
CA ASP A 623 -16.92 34.26 -10.04
C ASP A 623 -17.96 35.37 -9.82
N PHE A 624 -19.07 35.07 -9.13
CA PHE A 624 -20.24 35.93 -8.98
C PHE A 624 -19.92 37.21 -8.21
N THR A 625 -20.61 38.29 -8.58
CA THR A 625 -20.64 39.55 -7.82
C THR A 625 -21.96 39.78 -7.09
N ALA A 626 -22.95 38.93 -7.38
CA ALA A 626 -24.22 38.88 -6.70
C ALA A 626 -24.76 37.43 -6.60
N LEU A 627 -25.38 37.12 -5.47
CA LEU A 627 -25.94 35.83 -5.07
C LEU A 627 -27.24 36.09 -4.31
N GLY A 628 -28.33 35.39 -4.64
CA GLY A 628 -29.65 35.66 -4.08
C GLY A 628 -30.52 36.53 -5.00
N GLY A 629 -31.66 37.00 -4.48
CA GLY A 629 -32.61 37.82 -5.26
C GLY A 629 -33.65 37.01 -6.04
N GLY A 630 -34.04 35.83 -5.56
CA GLY A 630 -35.13 35.05 -6.16
C GLY A 630 -34.78 34.47 -7.52
N GLY A 631 -33.56 33.95 -7.68
CA GLY A 631 -33.12 33.23 -8.88
C GLY A 631 -32.38 34.07 -9.92
N THR A 632 -32.36 35.39 -9.75
CA THR A 632 -31.74 36.32 -10.70
C THR A 632 -30.29 36.70 -10.33
N GLY A 633 -29.86 36.48 -9.08
CA GLY A 633 -28.50 36.84 -8.65
C GLY A 633 -28.29 38.35 -8.58
N THR A 634 -29.15 39.10 -7.88
CA THR A 634 -29.10 40.58 -7.85
C THR A 634 -28.61 41.16 -6.52
N THR A 635 -28.65 40.40 -5.43
CA THR A 635 -28.12 40.85 -4.13
C THR A 635 -26.59 40.78 -4.13
N THR A 636 -25.93 41.91 -3.88
CA THR A 636 -24.46 41.99 -3.87
C THR A 636 -23.85 40.98 -2.90
N ARG A 637 -22.98 40.13 -3.43
CA ARG A 637 -22.21 39.13 -2.69
C ARG A 637 -21.03 38.75 -3.56
N LYS A 638 -19.81 39.11 -3.15
CA LYS A 638 -18.63 38.97 -4.02
C LYS A 638 -17.96 37.62 -3.80
N ARG A 639 -18.17 36.71 -4.76
CA ARG A 639 -17.39 35.49 -5.04
C ARG A 639 -17.44 34.38 -3.99
N ILE A 640 -17.88 34.70 -2.78
CA ILE A 640 -18.16 33.76 -1.70
C ILE A 640 -19.41 34.21 -0.93
N GLY A 641 -20.29 33.27 -0.63
CA GLY A 641 -21.54 33.52 0.08
C GLY A 641 -22.08 32.26 0.74
N ARG A 642 -23.15 32.42 1.52
CA ARG A 642 -23.85 31.31 2.18
C ARG A 642 -25.35 31.40 1.93
N LEU A 643 -25.97 30.26 1.68
CA LEU A 643 -27.41 30.12 1.54
C LEU A 643 -27.96 29.34 2.74
N ASN A 644 -29.19 29.66 3.12
CA ASN A 644 -29.98 28.84 4.03
C ASN A 644 -30.47 27.58 3.31
N ALA A 645 -30.98 26.61 4.09
CA ALA A 645 -31.45 25.33 3.55
C ALA A 645 -32.60 25.47 2.53
N ASP A 646 -33.35 26.58 2.57
CA ASP A 646 -34.42 26.92 1.63
C ASP A 646 -33.91 27.65 0.35
N GLY A 647 -32.62 27.97 0.28
CA GLY A 647 -32.01 28.69 -0.84
C GLY A 647 -32.08 30.22 -0.73
N THR A 648 -32.62 30.77 0.36
CA THR A 648 -32.48 32.20 0.64
C THR A 648 -31.05 32.56 1.01
N LEU A 649 -30.63 33.79 0.71
CA LEU A 649 -29.29 34.25 1.05
C LEU A 649 -29.16 34.46 2.57
N ASP A 650 -28.13 33.89 3.18
CA ASP A 650 -27.71 34.28 4.53
C ASP A 650 -27.00 35.63 4.46
N THR A 651 -27.74 36.69 4.76
CA THR A 651 -27.26 38.06 4.60
C THR A 651 -26.11 38.39 5.54
N SER A 652 -26.00 37.72 6.70
CA SER A 652 -24.97 37.99 7.71
C SER A 652 -23.59 37.46 7.30
N PHE A 653 -23.50 36.55 6.34
CA PHE A 653 -22.24 35.95 5.89
C PHE A 653 -21.70 36.67 4.65
N ASN A 654 -20.90 37.73 4.82
CA ASN A 654 -20.35 38.55 3.72
C ASN A 654 -18.82 38.69 3.74
N PRO A 655 -18.05 37.59 3.63
CA PRO A 655 -16.59 37.65 3.68
C PRO A 655 -15.98 38.48 2.54
N ALA A 656 -16.55 38.38 1.33
CA ALA A 656 -16.04 38.96 0.09
C ALA A 656 -14.57 38.56 -0.24
N ALA A 657 -14.35 38.07 -1.47
CA ALA A 657 -13.01 37.79 -1.98
C ALA A 657 -12.64 38.77 -3.09
N GLY A 658 -11.35 39.13 -3.20
CA GLY A 658 -10.78 40.02 -4.21
C GLY A 658 -10.68 39.42 -5.63
N GLY A 659 -10.72 38.09 -5.71
CA GLY A 659 -10.70 37.28 -6.94
C GLY A 659 -11.53 36.00 -6.80
N ALA A 660 -11.62 35.18 -7.85
CA ALA A 660 -12.50 34.02 -7.88
C ALA A 660 -12.21 33.05 -6.73
N VAL A 661 -13.26 32.54 -6.09
CA VAL A 661 -13.12 31.43 -5.13
C VAL A 661 -13.35 30.15 -5.91
N ARG A 662 -12.31 29.31 -5.96
CA ARG A 662 -12.31 28.05 -6.69
C ARG A 662 -12.60 26.89 -5.79
N ALA A 663 -12.19 26.96 -4.52
CA ALA A 663 -12.35 25.86 -3.60
C ALA A 663 -12.83 26.28 -2.21
N LEU A 664 -13.64 25.44 -1.59
CA LEU A 664 -14.11 25.55 -0.21
C LEU A 664 -13.94 24.22 0.51
N ALA A 665 -13.61 24.27 1.80
CA ALA A 665 -13.59 23.08 2.64
C ALA A 665 -14.02 23.41 4.07
N LEU A 666 -14.87 22.57 4.66
CA LEU A 666 -15.36 22.74 6.02
C LEU A 666 -14.49 21.98 7.03
N GLN A 667 -13.90 22.69 8.00
CA GLN A 667 -13.15 22.06 9.09
C GLN A 667 -14.10 21.57 10.20
N ALA A 668 -13.62 20.61 10.99
CA ALA A 668 -14.35 20.00 12.11
C ALA A 668 -14.88 21.01 13.14
N ASP A 669 -14.20 22.14 13.32
CA ASP A 669 -14.57 23.22 14.24
C ASP A 669 -15.53 24.26 13.62
N GLY A 670 -15.99 24.02 12.39
CA GLY A 670 -16.87 24.89 11.63
C GLY A 670 -16.18 26.06 10.92
N LYS A 671 -14.85 26.18 11.02
CA LYS A 671 -14.11 27.14 10.18
C LYS A 671 -14.13 26.70 8.72
N ILE A 672 -13.99 27.69 7.84
CA ILE A 672 -14.16 27.51 6.40
C ILE A 672 -12.85 27.90 5.72
N LEU A 673 -12.24 26.97 5.00
CA LEU A 673 -11.11 27.28 4.15
C LEU A 673 -11.60 27.75 2.78
N ALA A 674 -10.91 28.73 2.21
CA ALA A 674 -11.17 29.24 0.87
C ALA A 674 -9.88 29.25 0.06
N GLY A 675 -9.90 28.62 -1.12
CA GLY A 675 -8.83 28.64 -2.11
C GLY A 675 -9.31 29.25 -3.43
N GLY A 676 -8.43 29.92 -4.19
CA GLY A 676 -8.80 30.46 -5.49
C GLY A 676 -7.79 31.42 -6.09
N ASP A 677 -8.28 32.41 -6.84
CA ASP A 677 -7.51 33.41 -7.59
C ASP A 677 -7.47 34.78 -6.89
N PHE A 678 -7.80 34.84 -5.59
CA PHE A 678 -7.93 36.09 -4.86
C PHE A 678 -6.60 36.54 -4.23
N SER A 679 -6.41 37.85 -4.13
CA SER A 679 -5.32 38.47 -3.34
C SER A 679 -5.82 39.15 -2.06
N SER A 680 -7.14 39.09 -1.81
CA SER A 680 -7.76 39.57 -0.58
C SER A 680 -8.99 38.74 -0.20
N LEU A 681 -9.23 38.62 1.10
CA LEU A 681 -10.37 37.94 1.71
C LEU A 681 -10.75 38.68 3.00
N GLY A 682 -12.03 38.93 3.24
CA GLY A 682 -12.45 39.63 4.47
C GLY A 682 -11.95 41.08 4.57
N GLY A 683 -11.58 41.69 3.43
CA GLY A 683 -10.99 43.04 3.39
C GLY A 683 -9.48 43.11 3.68
N SER A 684 -8.83 41.99 4.01
CA SER A 684 -7.37 41.92 4.24
C SER A 684 -6.65 41.21 3.09
N VAL A 685 -5.34 41.45 2.96
CA VAL A 685 -4.49 40.72 2.02
C VAL A 685 -4.45 39.25 2.40
N ARG A 686 -4.82 38.39 1.46
CA ARG A 686 -4.76 36.93 1.58
C ARG A 686 -4.54 36.38 0.18
N ASN A 687 -3.38 35.79 -0.05
CA ASN A 687 -2.97 35.36 -1.38
C ASN A 687 -3.39 33.91 -1.62
N PHE A 688 -4.41 33.74 -2.47
CA PHE A 688 -4.94 32.51 -3.07
C PHE A 688 -5.49 31.46 -2.09
N ILE A 689 -5.23 31.59 -0.79
CA ILE A 689 -5.75 30.73 0.26
C ILE A 689 -5.95 31.51 1.55
N GLY A 690 -7.04 31.23 2.28
CA GLY A 690 -7.35 31.84 3.56
C GLY A 690 -8.39 31.02 4.34
N ARG A 691 -8.63 31.42 5.59
CA ARG A 691 -9.62 30.78 6.47
C ARG A 691 -10.59 31.81 7.02
N LEU A 692 -11.86 31.42 7.11
CA LEU A 692 -12.94 32.20 7.71
C LEU A 692 -13.44 31.49 8.97
N ASN A 693 -13.88 32.29 9.93
CA ASN A 693 -14.67 31.81 11.07
C ASN A 693 -16.09 31.40 10.61
N PRO A 694 -16.84 30.64 11.42
CA PRO A 694 -18.20 30.21 11.06
C PRO A 694 -19.17 31.35 10.74
N ASP A 695 -18.92 32.56 11.26
CA ASP A 695 -19.71 33.76 11.00
C ASP A 695 -19.35 34.48 9.68
N GLY A 696 -18.25 34.08 9.02
CA GLY A 696 -17.75 34.67 7.79
C GLY A 696 -16.71 35.77 7.99
N THR A 697 -16.30 36.06 9.22
CA THR A 697 -15.15 36.93 9.49
C THR A 697 -13.84 36.21 9.14
N LEU A 698 -12.81 36.96 8.76
CA LEU A 698 -11.49 36.41 8.45
C LEU A 698 -10.81 35.88 9.72
N ASP A 699 -10.27 34.66 9.68
CA ASP A 699 -9.32 34.19 10.67
C ASP A 699 -7.94 34.78 10.36
N THR A 700 -7.60 35.84 11.08
CA THR A 700 -6.34 36.57 10.87
C THR A 700 -5.11 35.78 11.28
N SER A 701 -5.25 34.71 12.08
CA SER A 701 -4.13 33.85 12.50
C SER A 701 -3.69 32.86 11.42
N PHE A 702 -4.51 32.67 10.38
CA PHE A 702 -4.25 31.76 9.28
C PHE A 702 -3.89 32.54 8.01
N ASP A 703 -2.60 32.55 7.67
CA ASP A 703 -2.08 33.23 6.48
C ASP A 703 -1.02 32.38 5.76
N PRO A 704 -1.43 31.22 5.20
CA PRO A 704 -0.50 30.31 4.55
C PRO A 704 0.14 30.95 3.32
N GLY A 705 -0.59 31.72 2.51
CA GLY A 705 -0.09 32.35 1.29
C GLY A 705 0.41 31.35 0.22
N ALA A 706 -0.13 31.44 -0.99
CA ALA A 706 0.50 30.84 -2.17
C ALA A 706 0.94 31.94 -3.14
N ASN A 707 1.80 31.62 -4.10
CA ASN A 707 2.18 32.58 -5.16
C ASN A 707 1.26 32.53 -6.39
N PHE A 708 0.34 31.56 -6.47
CA PHE A 708 -0.59 31.41 -7.57
C PHE A 708 -1.84 30.61 -7.15
N SER A 709 -2.77 30.40 -8.08
CA SER A 709 -4.09 29.81 -7.84
C SER A 709 -4.06 28.50 -7.06
N VAL A 710 -4.92 28.40 -6.05
CA VAL A 710 -5.29 27.16 -5.37
C VAL A 710 -6.59 26.64 -5.97
N LEU A 711 -6.56 25.41 -6.49
CA LEU A 711 -7.65 24.79 -7.24
C LEU A 711 -8.45 23.80 -6.41
N ASN A 712 -7.84 23.16 -5.40
CA ASN A 712 -8.53 22.22 -4.52
C ASN A 712 -7.89 22.19 -3.11
N LEU A 713 -8.73 21.87 -2.12
CA LEU A 713 -8.38 21.67 -0.73
C LEU A 713 -8.96 20.33 -0.28
N ALA A 714 -8.15 19.51 0.40
CA ALA A 714 -8.61 18.26 1.00
C ALA A 714 -8.16 18.18 2.46
N LEU A 715 -9.03 17.70 3.34
CA LEU A 715 -8.84 17.73 4.78
C LEU A 715 -8.51 16.35 5.35
N GLN A 716 -7.59 16.34 6.32
CA GLN A 716 -7.26 15.17 7.13
C GLN A 716 -7.87 15.31 8.53
N ALA A 717 -8.17 14.19 9.19
CA ALA A 717 -8.83 14.14 10.50
C ALA A 717 -7.95 14.70 11.65
N ASP A 718 -6.63 14.82 11.44
CA ASP A 718 -5.73 15.56 12.34
C ASP A 718 -5.73 17.08 12.12
N GLY A 719 -6.56 17.57 11.21
CA GLY A 719 -6.72 18.98 10.88
C GLY A 719 -5.68 19.53 9.91
N LYS A 720 -4.75 18.71 9.39
CA LYS A 720 -3.88 19.12 8.29
C LYS A 720 -4.66 19.30 6.99
N ILE A 721 -4.13 20.16 6.13
CA ILE A 721 -4.80 20.63 4.92
C ILE A 721 -3.90 20.34 3.73
N LEU A 722 -4.36 19.49 2.82
CA LEU A 722 -3.72 19.28 1.53
C LEU A 722 -4.16 20.38 0.56
N VAL A 723 -3.21 20.94 -0.17
CA VAL A 723 -3.41 22.08 -1.07
C VAL A 723 -2.90 21.70 -2.46
N ALA A 724 -3.75 21.83 -3.47
CA ALA A 724 -3.38 21.62 -4.87
C ALA A 724 -3.72 22.83 -5.73
N GLY A 725 -2.89 23.10 -6.74
CA GLY A 725 -3.17 24.13 -7.71
C GLY A 725 -2.01 24.40 -8.65
N SER A 726 -1.89 25.66 -9.09
CA SER A 726 -0.91 26.13 -10.05
C SER A 726 0.24 26.93 -9.40
N PHE A 727 0.35 26.88 -8.05
CA PHE A 727 1.40 27.54 -7.28
C PHE A 727 2.73 26.78 -7.33
N THR A 728 3.83 27.49 -7.08
CA THR A 728 5.18 26.91 -6.91
C THR A 728 5.78 27.21 -5.53
N THR A 729 5.08 28.01 -4.73
CA THR A 729 5.42 28.26 -3.33
C THR A 729 4.17 28.28 -2.46
N LEU A 730 4.34 27.83 -1.21
CA LEU A 730 3.31 27.82 -0.18
C LEU A 730 3.96 28.22 1.14
N GLY A 731 3.39 29.19 1.86
CA GLY A 731 3.96 29.74 3.10
C GLY A 731 4.06 31.27 3.07
N GLY A 732 3.95 31.87 4.25
CA GLY A 732 4.59 33.15 4.58
C GLY A 732 3.90 34.44 4.13
N GLY A 733 2.57 34.52 4.17
CA GLY A 733 1.78 35.77 4.34
C GLY A 733 2.26 37.08 3.70
N GLY A 734 3.00 37.02 2.57
CA GLY A 734 3.59 38.16 1.88
C GLY A 734 5.12 38.35 1.87
N THR A 735 5.97 37.58 2.58
CA THR A 735 7.44 37.84 2.58
C THR A 735 8.40 36.63 2.70
N GLY A 736 7.92 35.37 2.72
CA GLY A 736 8.80 34.19 2.70
C GLY A 736 8.13 32.99 2.03
N THR A 737 8.88 32.16 1.30
CA THR A 737 8.30 31.11 0.43
C THR A 737 8.93 29.76 0.71
N THR A 738 8.14 28.76 1.08
CA THR A 738 8.59 27.36 1.01
C THR A 738 8.31 26.85 -0.41
N PRO A 739 9.32 26.39 -1.17
CA PRO A 739 9.11 25.79 -2.48
C PRO A 739 8.14 24.61 -2.36
N ARG A 740 7.05 24.66 -3.12
CA ARG A 740 6.03 23.61 -3.18
C ARG A 740 5.42 23.65 -4.57
N ASN A 741 5.84 22.75 -5.45
CA ASN A 741 5.37 22.74 -6.83
C ASN A 741 4.02 22.04 -6.92
N PHE A 742 2.98 22.83 -7.11
CA PHE A 742 1.60 22.47 -7.45
C PHE A 742 0.82 21.66 -6.41
N ILE A 743 1.51 21.09 -5.43
CA ILE A 743 0.93 20.34 -4.32
C ILE A 743 1.73 20.59 -3.04
N GLY A 744 1.03 20.72 -1.92
CA GLY A 744 1.63 20.89 -0.60
C GLY A 744 0.67 20.50 0.51
N ARG A 745 1.16 20.58 1.75
CA ARG A 745 0.35 20.38 2.96
C ARG A 745 0.62 21.49 3.97
N LEU A 746 -0.43 21.92 4.66
CA LEU A 746 -0.37 22.87 5.76
C LEU A 746 -0.70 22.16 7.07
N ASN A 747 -0.08 22.62 8.15
CA ASN A 747 -0.50 22.35 9.52
C ASN A 747 -1.80 23.10 9.84
N THR A 748 -2.39 22.78 10.99
CA THR A 748 -3.66 23.37 11.47
C THR A 748 -3.61 24.90 11.64
N ASP A 749 -2.43 25.45 11.87
CA ASP A 749 -2.16 26.89 12.00
C ASP A 749 -1.90 27.59 10.66
N GLY A 750 -1.82 26.85 9.55
CA GLY A 750 -1.52 27.39 8.22
C GLY A 750 -0.03 27.49 7.90
N THR A 751 0.87 27.01 8.77
CA THR A 751 2.28 26.85 8.41
C THR A 751 2.46 25.67 7.45
N PRO A 752 3.39 25.73 6.47
CA PRO A 752 3.69 24.58 5.62
C PRO A 752 4.24 23.39 6.41
N ASP A 753 3.73 22.19 6.13
CA ASP A 753 4.33 20.95 6.58
C ASP A 753 5.58 20.66 5.74
N THR A 754 6.74 20.89 6.34
CA THR A 754 8.03 20.75 5.65
C THR A 754 8.35 19.31 5.29
N SER A 755 7.75 18.32 5.97
CA SER A 755 7.95 16.89 5.70
C SER A 755 7.19 16.39 4.46
N PHE A 756 6.18 17.14 4.02
CA PHE A 756 5.38 16.81 2.85
C PHE A 756 5.77 17.68 1.66
N ASP A 757 6.63 17.14 0.81
CA ASP A 757 7.10 17.80 -0.42
C ASP A 757 7.14 16.84 -1.62
N PRO A 758 5.98 16.32 -2.05
CA PRO A 758 5.95 15.39 -3.17
C PRO A 758 6.30 16.08 -4.49
N GLY A 759 5.73 17.25 -4.75
CA GLY A 759 5.95 18.00 -5.99
C GLY A 759 5.29 17.40 -7.23
N ALA A 760 4.97 18.24 -8.21
CA ALA A 760 4.62 17.83 -9.57
C ALA A 760 5.34 18.73 -10.59
N ASN A 761 5.39 18.34 -11.86
CA ASN A 761 5.95 19.20 -12.91
C ASN A 761 4.96 20.23 -13.47
N VAL A 762 3.65 19.99 -13.32
CA VAL A 762 2.57 20.86 -13.79
C VAL A 762 1.43 20.84 -12.77
N THR A 763 0.44 21.72 -12.97
CA THR A 763 -0.77 21.89 -12.16
C THR A 763 -1.37 20.56 -11.70
N VAL A 764 -1.57 20.45 -10.38
CA VAL A 764 -2.45 19.45 -9.76
C VAL A 764 -3.82 20.10 -9.61
N ARG A 765 -4.84 19.50 -10.22
CA ARG A 765 -6.21 20.04 -10.24
C ARG A 765 -7.07 19.51 -9.10
N ALA A 766 -6.85 18.24 -8.74
CA ALA A 766 -7.79 17.45 -7.96
C ALA A 766 -7.06 16.62 -6.90
N LEU A 767 -7.59 16.61 -5.67
CA LEU A 767 -7.16 15.71 -4.61
C LEU A 767 -8.33 14.89 -4.07
N ALA A 768 -8.00 13.71 -3.53
CA ALA A 768 -8.86 12.95 -2.63
C ALA A 768 -7.98 12.20 -1.61
N VAL A 769 -8.44 12.12 -0.36
CA VAL A 769 -7.79 11.28 0.66
C VAL A 769 -8.55 9.96 0.74
N GLU A 770 -7.88 8.84 0.55
CA GLU A 770 -8.45 7.49 0.65
C GLU A 770 -8.65 7.10 2.12
N THR A 771 -9.49 6.09 2.40
CA THR A 771 -9.78 5.63 3.76
C THR A 771 -8.56 5.13 4.53
N ASP A 772 -7.52 4.70 3.82
CA ASP A 772 -6.23 4.28 4.38
C ASP A 772 -5.23 5.44 4.53
N GLY A 773 -5.66 6.67 4.22
CA GLY A 773 -4.87 7.88 4.35
C GLY A 773 -3.96 8.18 3.17
N LYS A 774 -3.96 7.35 2.11
CA LYS A 774 -3.26 7.72 0.87
C LYS A 774 -3.94 8.89 0.17
N ILE A 775 -3.20 9.58 -0.67
CA ILE A 775 -3.64 10.80 -1.34
C ILE A 775 -3.63 10.57 -2.84
N LEU A 776 -4.80 10.63 -3.47
CA LEU A 776 -4.95 10.67 -4.91
C LEU A 776 -4.73 12.10 -5.40
N ALA A 777 -3.97 12.25 -6.47
CA ALA A 777 -3.74 13.52 -7.14
C ALA A 777 -4.03 13.37 -8.63
N GLY A 778 -4.97 14.16 -9.15
CA GLY A 778 -5.27 14.27 -10.58
C GLY A 778 -4.93 15.66 -11.11
N GLY A 779 -4.47 15.77 -12.35
CA GLY A 779 -4.19 17.06 -12.96
C GLY A 779 -3.58 16.97 -14.35
N ASP A 780 -2.77 17.98 -14.68
CA ASP A 780 -2.12 18.12 -15.99
C ASP A 780 -0.66 17.61 -15.98
N PHE A 781 -0.21 17.09 -14.83
CA PHE A 781 1.17 16.65 -14.64
C PHE A 781 1.48 15.36 -15.40
N THR A 782 2.74 15.21 -15.79
CA THR A 782 3.29 13.94 -16.30
C THR A 782 4.30 13.32 -15.33
N THR A 783 4.61 14.03 -14.24
CA THR A 783 5.41 13.55 -13.13
C THR A 783 4.86 14.06 -11.79
N LEU A 784 4.90 13.22 -10.77
CA LEU A 784 4.41 13.50 -9.42
C LEU A 784 5.28 12.75 -8.41
N GLY A 785 5.85 13.46 -7.43
CA GLY A 785 6.70 12.85 -6.41
C GLY A 785 8.20 13.09 -6.58
N GLY A 786 9.00 12.53 -5.67
CA GLY A 786 10.47 12.58 -5.78
C GLY A 786 11.11 13.84 -5.18
N GLY A 787 10.48 14.45 -4.17
CA GLY A 787 11.09 15.52 -3.37
C GLY A 787 11.09 16.88 -4.07
N GLY A 788 9.92 17.48 -4.27
CA GLY A 788 9.79 18.89 -4.68
C GLY A 788 9.40 19.14 -6.14
N ALA A 789 10.19 18.73 -7.14
CA ALA A 789 9.93 19.09 -8.54
C ALA A 789 9.00 18.15 -9.33
N GLY A 790 8.60 17.01 -8.74
CA GLY A 790 7.88 15.98 -9.50
C GLY A 790 8.83 15.30 -10.50
N THR A 791 9.60 14.31 -10.10
CA THR A 791 10.54 13.59 -11.00
C THR A 791 10.08 12.20 -11.36
N THR A 792 9.10 11.67 -10.63
CA THR A 792 8.56 10.32 -10.85
C THR A 792 7.45 10.38 -11.92
N PRO A 793 7.58 9.70 -13.08
CA PRO A 793 6.56 9.65 -14.12
C PRO A 793 5.21 9.16 -13.59
N ARG A 794 4.18 9.97 -13.83
CA ARG A 794 2.77 9.70 -13.50
C ARG A 794 1.92 10.45 -14.51
N ASN A 795 1.18 9.73 -15.34
CA ASN A 795 0.41 10.38 -16.40
C ASN A 795 -0.93 10.85 -15.86
N PHE A 796 -1.00 12.13 -15.46
CA PHE A 796 -2.20 12.89 -15.09
C PHE A 796 -2.95 12.42 -13.84
N ILE A 797 -2.58 11.26 -13.29
CA ILE A 797 -3.11 10.68 -12.05
C ILE A 797 -1.98 9.98 -11.30
N GLY A 798 -1.97 10.12 -9.98
CA GLY A 798 -1.01 9.43 -9.13
C GLY A 798 -1.54 9.28 -7.71
N ARG A 799 -0.89 8.41 -6.94
CA ARG A 799 -1.19 8.17 -5.53
C ARG A 799 0.06 8.39 -4.69
N LEU A 800 -0.06 9.19 -3.65
CA LEU A 800 0.97 9.52 -2.68
C LEU A 800 0.68 8.84 -1.35
N THR A 801 1.73 8.48 -0.64
CA THR A 801 1.64 7.83 0.67
C THR A 801 1.78 8.87 1.77
N ASN A 802 0.94 8.77 2.79
CA ASN A 802 1.17 9.48 4.05
C ASN A 802 2.08 8.67 4.97
N PRO A 803 3.09 9.31 5.60
CA PRO A 803 3.94 8.61 6.57
C PRO A 803 3.19 8.23 7.85
N ALA A 804 2.12 8.96 8.18
CA ALA A 804 1.23 8.65 9.28
C ALA A 804 0.10 7.71 8.83
N ALA A 805 -0.28 6.76 9.68
CA ALA A 805 -1.39 5.85 9.41
C ALA A 805 -2.74 6.59 9.46
N ALA A 806 -3.69 6.21 8.61
CA ALA A 806 -5.09 6.56 8.85
C ALA A 806 -5.66 5.69 9.97
N LEU A 807 -6.19 6.33 11.01
CA LEU A 807 -6.80 5.65 12.14
C LEU A 807 -8.31 5.93 12.16
N GLN A 808 -9.08 4.89 12.47
CA GLN A 808 -10.51 5.00 12.71
C GLN A 808 -10.97 3.94 13.71
N GLU A 809 -12.05 4.23 14.42
CA GLU A 809 -12.67 3.33 15.38
C GLU A 809 -14.20 3.47 15.30
N LEU A 810 -14.89 2.39 14.94
CA LEU A 810 -16.34 2.28 14.98
C LEU A 810 -16.73 1.38 16.16
N THR A 811 -17.36 1.96 17.17
CA THR A 811 -17.77 1.27 18.40
C THR A 811 -19.26 1.39 18.65
N VAL A 812 -19.82 0.35 19.25
CA VAL A 812 -21.16 0.31 19.83
C VAL A 812 -20.95 0.12 21.32
N GLU A 813 -21.53 0.97 22.16
CA GLU A 813 -21.46 0.81 23.61
C GLU A 813 -22.12 -0.50 24.05
N THR A 814 -21.69 -1.03 25.19
CA THR A 814 -22.11 -2.36 25.66
C THR A 814 -23.60 -2.47 25.93
N ASP A 815 -24.27 -1.34 26.17
CA ASP A 815 -25.72 -1.26 26.37
C ASP A 815 -26.50 -1.01 25.08
N GLY A 816 -25.82 -0.86 23.94
CA GLY A 816 -26.44 -0.62 22.64
C GLY A 816 -27.03 0.77 22.45
N THR A 817 -26.80 1.72 23.36
CA THR A 817 -27.47 3.03 23.33
C THR A 817 -26.71 4.09 22.56
N ILE A 818 -25.38 3.92 22.43
CA ILE A 818 -24.48 4.87 21.78
C ILE A 818 -23.59 4.17 20.74
N VAL A 819 -23.44 4.80 19.58
CA VAL A 819 -22.47 4.43 18.55
C VAL A 819 -21.51 5.58 18.34
N PHE A 820 -20.20 5.29 18.32
CA PHE A 820 -19.18 6.25 17.93
C PHE A 820 -18.49 5.84 16.64
N TRP A 821 -18.17 6.83 15.81
CA TRP A 821 -17.19 6.68 14.75
C TRP A 821 -16.13 7.77 14.88
N LEU A 822 -14.99 7.39 15.43
CA LEU A 822 -13.84 8.27 15.62
C LEU A 822 -12.84 8.07 14.48
N ARG A 823 -12.23 9.17 14.02
CA ARG A 823 -11.23 9.20 12.96
C ARG A 823 -10.09 10.12 13.39
N SER A 824 -8.85 9.76 13.10
CA SER A 824 -7.70 10.59 13.44
C SER A 824 -6.52 10.37 12.49
N SER A 825 -5.49 11.19 12.67
CA SER A 825 -4.26 11.14 11.87
C SER A 825 -4.54 11.35 10.37
N ALA A 826 -3.97 10.51 9.50
CA ALA A 826 -4.04 10.71 8.05
C ALA A 826 -5.41 10.41 7.41
N SER A 827 -6.39 9.93 8.19
CA SER A 827 -7.76 9.64 7.72
C SER A 827 -8.41 10.85 7.04
N PRO A 828 -9.26 10.67 6.01
CA PRO A 828 -10.06 11.76 5.49
C PRO A 828 -10.96 12.32 6.58
N GLU A 829 -11.00 13.64 6.64
CA GLU A 829 -11.99 14.40 7.39
C GLU A 829 -13.31 14.37 6.62
N VAL A 830 -14.41 14.10 7.32
CA VAL A 830 -15.73 13.91 6.70
C VAL A 830 -16.69 14.98 7.18
N ASP A 831 -17.41 15.61 6.26
CA ASP A 831 -18.33 16.71 6.54
C ASP A 831 -19.73 16.22 6.98
N ARG A 832 -20.08 14.99 6.60
CA ARG A 832 -21.37 14.35 6.91
C ARG A 832 -21.19 12.87 7.19
N VAL A 833 -21.98 12.34 8.13
CA VAL A 833 -22.06 10.90 8.43
C VAL A 833 -23.50 10.39 8.46
N THR A 834 -23.70 9.17 7.95
CA THR A 834 -24.90 8.35 8.20
C THR A 834 -24.53 7.08 8.94
N PHE A 835 -25.33 6.70 9.94
CA PHE A 835 -25.26 5.38 10.56
C PHE A 835 -26.43 4.53 10.08
N GLU A 836 -26.18 3.25 9.81
CA GLU A 836 -27.15 2.30 9.32
C GLU A 836 -27.01 0.97 10.08
N LEU A 837 -28.13 0.28 10.31
CA LEU A 837 -28.22 -0.99 11.02
C LEU A 837 -28.61 -2.11 10.06
N SER A 838 -28.01 -3.29 10.24
CA SER A 838 -28.40 -4.53 9.57
C SER A 838 -28.31 -5.71 10.55
N THR A 839 -29.16 -6.71 10.39
CA THR A 839 -29.12 -7.98 11.15
C THR A 839 -28.56 -9.14 10.32
N ASP A 840 -28.44 -8.97 9.00
CA ASP A 840 -27.93 -9.97 8.05
C ASP A 840 -26.61 -9.57 7.37
N GLY A 841 -26.13 -8.35 7.62
CA GLY A 841 -24.93 -7.78 7.01
C GLY A 841 -25.10 -7.36 5.54
N ILE A 842 -26.31 -7.49 4.98
CA ILE A 842 -26.63 -7.26 3.56
C ILE A 842 -27.62 -6.10 3.43
N ASN A 843 -28.73 -6.16 4.15
CA ASN A 843 -29.81 -5.19 4.11
C ASN A 843 -29.66 -4.20 5.26
N TYR A 844 -29.43 -2.93 4.91
CA TYR A 844 -29.19 -1.87 5.89
C TYR A 844 -30.32 -0.85 5.90
N THR A 845 -30.73 -0.46 7.11
CA THR A 845 -31.71 0.59 7.36
C THR A 845 -31.05 1.79 8.05
N ALA A 846 -31.35 3.00 7.58
CA ALA A 846 -30.82 4.21 8.17
C ALA A 846 -31.28 4.40 9.63
N LEU A 847 -30.35 4.82 10.49
CA LEU A 847 -30.61 5.24 11.86
C LEU A 847 -30.79 6.77 11.91
N ALA A 848 -31.00 7.30 13.12
CA ALA A 848 -31.12 8.75 13.32
C ALA A 848 -29.83 9.52 12.93
N ASN A 849 -29.98 10.82 12.73
CA ASN A 849 -28.86 11.68 12.35
C ASN A 849 -27.84 11.78 13.50
N PRO A 850 -26.55 11.53 13.23
CA PRO A 850 -25.53 11.66 14.25
C PRO A 850 -25.18 13.12 14.55
N THR A 851 -24.57 13.32 15.71
CA THR A 851 -23.98 14.59 16.13
C THR A 851 -22.46 14.54 16.00
N ARG A 852 -21.88 15.67 15.61
CA ARG A 852 -20.43 15.86 15.56
C ARG A 852 -19.85 15.89 16.98
N VAL A 853 -18.73 15.20 17.21
CA VAL A 853 -17.96 15.22 18.47
C VAL A 853 -16.48 15.42 18.17
N ILE A 854 -15.68 15.66 19.21
CA ILE A 854 -14.21 15.75 19.07
C ILE A 854 -13.70 14.42 18.49
N GLY A 855 -12.95 14.51 17.39
CA GLY A 855 -12.37 13.34 16.72
C GLY A 855 -13.36 12.50 15.92
N GLY A 856 -14.64 12.90 15.76
CA GLY A 856 -15.55 12.15 14.90
C GLY A 856 -17.04 12.43 15.12
N TRP A 857 -17.82 11.35 15.21
CA TRP A 857 -19.28 11.36 15.19
C TRP A 857 -19.86 10.42 16.23
N GLN A 858 -20.99 10.83 16.81
CA GLN A 858 -21.71 10.08 17.81
C GLN A 858 -23.19 9.98 17.42
N LEU A 859 -23.78 8.82 17.65
CA LEU A 859 -25.22 8.60 17.63
C LEU A 859 -25.66 8.14 19.01
N THR A 860 -26.61 8.83 19.62
CA THR A 860 -27.13 8.52 20.96
C THR A 860 -28.60 8.11 20.92
N GLY A 861 -29.09 7.55 22.03
CA GLY A 861 -30.52 7.25 22.22
C GLY A 861 -31.05 6.13 21.33
N GLN A 862 -30.17 5.23 20.87
CA GLN A 862 -30.61 4.08 20.07
C GLN A 862 -31.16 2.97 20.96
N SER A 863 -32.10 2.20 20.42
CA SER A 863 -32.54 0.92 20.98
C SER A 863 -32.15 -0.17 20.00
N LEU A 864 -30.86 -0.50 19.97
CA LEU A 864 -30.34 -1.51 19.05
C LEU A 864 -30.76 -2.92 19.49
N PRO A 865 -30.94 -3.87 18.55
CA PRO A 865 -31.29 -5.24 18.90
C PRO A 865 -30.25 -5.89 19.83
N THR A 866 -30.73 -6.74 20.74
CA THR A 866 -29.90 -7.44 21.74
C THR A 866 -29.99 -8.95 21.55
N GLN A 867 -29.00 -9.68 22.06
CA GLN A 867 -28.90 -11.15 21.95
C GLN A 867 -28.77 -11.69 20.52
N GLU A 868 -28.42 -10.84 19.56
CA GLU A 868 -28.13 -11.22 18.19
C GLU A 868 -26.93 -10.43 17.65
N ASN A 869 -26.32 -10.93 16.58
CA ASN A 869 -25.29 -10.17 15.87
C ASN A 869 -25.96 -9.07 15.06
N ILE A 870 -25.47 -7.84 15.23
CA ILE A 870 -25.88 -6.69 14.45
C ILE A 870 -24.67 -6.11 13.72
N PHE A 871 -24.93 -5.51 12.57
CA PHE A 871 -23.94 -4.81 11.78
C PHE A 871 -24.30 -3.33 11.76
N ILE A 872 -23.43 -2.52 12.35
CA ILE A 872 -23.50 -1.06 12.25
C ILE A 872 -22.56 -0.61 11.15
N ARG A 873 -23.09 0.14 10.19
CA ARG A 873 -22.33 0.77 9.12
C ARG A 873 -22.31 2.27 9.31
N ALA A 874 -21.11 2.85 9.32
CA ALA A 874 -20.89 4.29 9.29
C ALA A 874 -20.40 4.70 7.90
N ARG A 875 -21.08 5.63 7.25
CA ARG A 875 -20.64 6.23 5.98
C ARG A 875 -20.39 7.71 6.13
N GLY A 876 -19.17 8.12 5.85
CA GLY A 876 -18.75 9.51 5.80
C GLY A 876 -18.68 10.01 4.36
N PHE A 877 -19.09 11.25 4.15
CA PHE A 877 -19.02 11.93 2.85
C PHE A 877 -18.09 13.13 2.98
N TYR A 878 -17.36 13.42 1.90
CA TYR A 878 -16.40 14.52 1.87
C TYR A 878 -16.13 14.99 0.44
N SER A 879 -15.89 16.29 0.31
CA SER A 879 -15.64 16.95 -0.97
C SER A 879 -14.23 16.67 -1.50
N THR A 880 -14.13 16.44 -2.82
CA THR A 880 -12.90 16.08 -3.54
C THR A 880 -12.91 16.66 -4.96
N GLY A 881 -11.84 16.43 -5.74
CA GLY A 881 -11.82 16.81 -7.16
C GLY A 881 -11.48 18.29 -7.42
N GLU A 882 -11.36 18.69 -8.68
CA GLU A 882 -11.12 20.09 -9.05
C GLU A 882 -12.24 20.98 -8.47
N SER A 883 -11.85 22.07 -7.82
CA SER A 883 -12.78 22.99 -7.17
C SER A 883 -13.71 22.32 -6.14
N ASP A 884 -13.29 21.21 -5.50
CA ASP A 884 -14.11 20.44 -4.54
C ASP A 884 -15.50 20.07 -5.10
N GLY A 885 -15.60 20.03 -6.43
CA GLY A 885 -16.87 19.80 -7.11
C GLY A 885 -17.32 18.35 -7.11
N SER A 886 -16.49 17.43 -6.61
CA SER A 886 -16.74 15.98 -6.55
C SER A 886 -17.02 15.53 -5.11
N GLY A 887 -17.65 14.36 -4.95
CA GLY A 887 -18.01 13.81 -3.64
C GLY A 887 -17.55 12.37 -3.47
N SER A 888 -16.76 12.11 -2.43
CA SER A 888 -16.24 10.79 -2.05
C SER A 888 -16.97 10.20 -0.84
N ILE A 889 -16.81 8.88 -0.64
CA ILE A 889 -17.36 8.15 0.51
C ILE A 889 -16.26 7.38 1.24
N ALA A 890 -16.24 7.49 2.56
CA ALA A 890 -15.51 6.61 3.47
C ALA A 890 -16.50 5.72 4.23
N GLU A 891 -16.21 4.44 4.40
CA GLU A 891 -17.10 3.50 5.07
C GLU A 891 -16.37 2.67 6.13
N SER A 892 -17.09 2.30 7.19
CA SER A 892 -16.66 1.33 8.19
C SER A 892 -17.86 0.50 8.64
N ILE A 893 -17.66 -0.80 8.85
CA ILE A 893 -18.69 -1.73 9.33
C ILE A 893 -18.19 -2.40 10.61
N ARG A 894 -19.04 -2.44 11.62
CA ARG A 894 -18.79 -3.11 12.90
C ARG A 894 -19.84 -4.17 13.12
N ASN A 895 -19.42 -5.43 13.25
CA ASN A 895 -20.23 -6.47 13.85
C ASN A 895 -20.19 -6.30 15.39
N ALA A 896 -21.35 -6.22 16.02
CA ALA A 896 -21.52 -6.08 17.46
C ALA A 896 -22.55 -7.08 17.98
N PHE A 897 -22.36 -7.53 19.22
CA PHE A 897 -23.31 -8.36 19.94
C PHE A 897 -23.60 -7.69 21.28
N ILE A 898 -24.83 -7.19 21.45
CA ILE A 898 -25.24 -6.49 22.67
C ILE A 898 -25.88 -7.50 23.62
N SER A 899 -25.26 -7.68 24.79
CA SER A 899 -25.84 -8.49 25.87
C SER A 899 -26.76 -7.60 26.71
N PRO A 900 -27.91 -8.11 27.20
CA PRO A 900 -28.69 -7.35 28.17
C PRO A 900 -27.83 -7.07 29.42
N PRO A 901 -28.08 -5.94 30.10
CA PRO A 901 -27.33 -5.54 31.30
C PRO A 901 -27.43 -6.54 32.46
#